data_AF-A0A9P8V1A3-F1
#
_entry.id   AF-A0A9P8V1A3-F1
#
_cell.length_a   1.000
_cell.length_b   1.000
_cell.length_c   1.000
_cell.angle_alpha   90.00
_cell.angle_beta   90.00
_cell.angle_gamma   90.00
#
_symmetry.space_group_name_H-M   'P 1'
#
loop_
_entity.id
_entity.type
_entity.pdbx_description
1 polymer ?
#
loop_
_entity_poly.entity_id
_entity_poly.type
_entity_poly.pdbx_seq_one_letter_code
_entity_poly.pdbx_strand_id
1 'polypeptide(L)'
;MASNGQFGHGQAYQPAYQQPVDEQDISQQQDHPHYMSHQHSYDQLSHQDSAYHGAAYQQSDFNQSASFQPLTSNTVPSTYYTTPSRSFYWRTTRFAFLMTEWWVPEIVSFMISGALFGVYWYLLEEYNNKPISDWEDGLGVSTMFTTLPSAIAFLTTIMRGSMIFPVASAIGQWKWHQFKGKPRRLFEFERFDKASRGIMGSAGFILSRNFWSPATVGCFITIASVFFGPLLQNTVRQVVLPTLAHNETSYLPVTSKYIEVTSEDNRGVDPAWLVAPPTMQATIGRSWFFGHGLENSDTDMSSQLPSECPTEDCSWDKFTTLTLTSVCQEVPFDVTEEEVNNATIRVATSAAAGISTIRFTDDNSTAQTILHTQISRNMPEGSLYSNWSDTIALQAHIGMIGDLDNTGYRFQAIECILYWDVSQGYGNYTNGNLTNTWQENHFLKENPGPPPTDDFEDVTFKAPWPCNFNATSEEDPESCDFSVSADAQRGLFNSLRPYLNGYTEQTNSVNHQGDPIVLSLSSDTLTDIFLWSWIGQENDEDDERLPLLVVAQMYMNNLSYFLSTAVRQFSPDNEHTAGIVSKQVVHFSMRKRYLVLPGAMLGVSIIFFAMAVFWTWNEKAWRNSQLPLFFHGLASTGHHEWDAMRMTAMWEVAYDTKVRLESSDGGPGRRLQRYRDDPGMSQPLVGYGGAAESGEITHISEEIPGPAHKGTWGTTWSTAARV
;
A
#
# COMPACT_ATOMS: atom_id res chain seq x y z
N MET A 1 66.44 52.30 0.71
CA MET A 1 67.26 52.03 1.91
C MET A 1 67.43 50.52 2.02
N ALA A 2 68.66 50.08 2.29
CA ALA A 2 69.18 48.71 2.36
C ALA A 2 68.30 47.74 3.19
N SER A 3 68.33 46.41 3.03
CA SER A 3 69.50 45.54 2.83
C SER A 3 69.17 44.13 2.29
N ASN A 4 70.07 43.63 1.43
CA ASN A 4 70.63 42.28 1.22
C ASN A 4 70.17 41.13 2.17
N GLY A 5 70.12 39.85 1.78
CA GLY A 5 70.81 39.17 0.67
C GLY A 5 70.50 37.66 0.55
N GLN A 6 71.40 36.99 -0.16
CA GLN A 6 71.25 35.84 -1.07
C GLN A 6 71.34 34.41 -0.48
N PHE A 7 70.72 33.46 -1.23
CA PHE A 7 71.13 32.11 -1.68
C PHE A 7 71.78 31.05 -0.74
N GLY A 8 71.34 29.78 -0.90
CA GLY A 8 72.27 28.63 -0.98
C GLY A 8 71.81 27.26 -0.43
N HIS A 9 71.39 26.36 -1.33
CA HIS A 9 71.52 24.87 -1.39
C HIS A 9 71.71 23.95 -0.16
N GLY A 10 71.00 22.80 -0.16
CA GLY A 10 71.65 21.48 0.07
C GLY A 10 70.94 20.42 0.93
N GLN A 11 70.33 19.42 0.26
CA GLN A 11 70.27 17.97 0.55
C GLN A 11 69.69 17.36 1.87
N ALA A 12 68.67 16.50 1.66
CA ALA A 12 68.41 15.14 2.18
C ALA A 12 68.72 14.73 3.63
N TYR A 13 67.76 14.06 4.31
CA TYR A 13 67.92 12.75 5.01
C TYR A 13 66.60 12.34 5.70
N GLN A 14 66.12 11.10 5.45
CA GLN A 14 65.18 10.36 6.33
C GLN A 14 65.91 9.89 7.61
N PRO A 15 65.19 9.50 8.67
CA PRO A 15 65.09 8.05 8.92
C PRO A 15 63.76 7.57 9.52
N ALA A 16 63.48 6.28 9.28
CA ALA A 16 62.54 5.42 9.99
C ALA A 16 63.21 4.75 11.20
N TYR A 17 62.45 4.34 12.24
CA TYR A 17 62.71 3.22 13.18
C TYR A 17 61.46 3.04 14.09
N GLN A 18 60.61 2.02 13.90
CA GLN A 18 60.59 0.65 14.49
C GLN A 18 60.07 0.52 15.94
N GLN A 19 59.04 -0.33 16.11
CA GLN A 19 58.37 -0.80 17.35
C GLN A 19 59.28 -1.70 18.24
N PRO A 20 58.85 -2.11 19.45
CA PRO A 20 58.22 -3.46 19.58
C PRO A 20 57.10 -3.64 20.65
N VAL A 21 56.57 -4.86 20.65
CA VAL A 21 55.40 -5.54 21.27
C VAL A 21 55.70 -6.06 22.71
N ASP A 22 54.76 -6.18 23.67
CA ASP A 22 54.05 -7.40 24.17
C ASP A 22 53.17 -6.97 25.39
N GLU A 23 51.84 -7.20 25.48
CA GLU A 23 51.00 -8.39 25.71
C GLU A 23 50.72 -8.73 27.20
N GLN A 24 49.45 -8.56 27.66
CA GLN A 24 48.63 -9.51 28.49
C GLN A 24 47.31 -8.87 29.08
N ASP A 25 46.15 -9.27 28.51
CA ASP A 25 44.89 -9.83 29.11
C ASP A 25 44.42 -9.41 30.55
N ILE A 26 43.16 -9.07 30.91
CA ILE A 26 41.81 -9.63 30.64
C ILE A 26 40.65 -8.68 31.12
N SER A 27 39.55 -8.63 30.33
CA SER A 27 38.10 -8.48 30.64
C SER A 27 37.35 -7.14 30.90
N GLN A 28 36.17 -7.08 30.20
CA GLN A 28 34.93 -6.27 30.35
C GLN A 28 35.04 -4.76 30.05
N GLN A 29 34.20 -4.08 29.25
CA GLN A 29 32.75 -4.20 28.99
C GLN A 29 32.38 -3.40 27.70
N GLN A 30 31.31 -3.80 26.99
CA GLN A 30 30.78 -3.27 25.71
C GLN A 30 30.13 -1.87 25.79
N ASP A 31 30.16 -1.11 24.67
CA ASP A 31 28.95 -0.65 23.96
C ASP A 31 29.24 0.10 22.63
N HIS A 32 28.60 -0.35 21.54
CA HIS A 32 28.33 0.37 20.28
C HIS A 32 27.14 -0.31 19.58
N PRO A 33 26.26 0.44 18.88
CA PRO A 33 25.44 -0.17 17.83
C PRO A 33 25.42 0.61 16.50
N HIS A 34 25.34 -0.13 15.39
CA HIS A 34 24.83 0.32 14.09
C HIS A 34 24.06 -0.83 13.38
N TYR A 35 22.91 -0.46 12.78
CA TYR A 35 22.15 -1.04 11.65
C TYR A 35 21.70 -2.52 11.65
N MET A 36 20.37 -2.78 11.53
CA MET A 36 19.68 -3.30 10.32
C MET A 36 18.15 -3.52 10.51
N SER A 37 17.38 -3.33 9.41
CA SER A 37 16.10 -3.92 8.96
C SER A 37 15.11 -4.63 9.93
N HIS A 38 13.81 -4.37 9.79
CA HIS A 38 12.74 -5.19 10.40
C HIS A 38 11.66 -5.63 9.40
N GLN A 39 11.44 -6.95 9.36
CA GLN A 39 10.28 -7.67 8.82
C GLN A 39 9.60 -8.43 9.98
N HIS A 40 8.33 -8.81 9.78
CA HIS A 40 7.33 -9.36 10.72
C HIS A 40 7.75 -10.48 11.73
N SER A 41 7.06 -10.46 12.89
CA SER A 41 6.36 -11.59 13.56
C SER A 41 6.75 -11.91 15.02
N TYR A 42 5.71 -12.25 15.79
CA TYR A 42 5.59 -12.95 17.08
C TYR A 42 5.28 -12.19 18.38
N ASP A 43 4.13 -12.56 18.94
CA ASP A 43 3.85 -12.99 20.32
C ASP A 43 5.03 -13.04 21.31
N GLN A 44 4.80 -12.52 22.53
CA GLN A 44 4.80 -13.29 23.79
C GLN A 44 4.34 -12.36 24.95
N LEU A 45 3.32 -12.72 25.73
CA LEU A 45 3.37 -13.63 26.88
C LEU A 45 4.32 -13.16 27.99
N SER A 46 3.73 -12.59 29.04
CA SER A 46 4.33 -12.53 30.37
C SER A 46 4.14 -13.88 31.06
N HIS A 47 5.22 -14.64 31.21
CA HIS A 47 5.30 -15.79 32.11
C HIS A 47 5.46 -15.31 33.56
N GLN A 48 4.64 -15.90 34.43
CA GLN A 48 4.97 -16.08 35.84
C GLN A 48 4.80 -17.58 36.11
N ASP A 49 5.93 -18.30 36.07
CA ASP A 49 6.00 -19.73 36.37
C ASP A 49 6.29 -19.96 37.85
N SER A 50 5.55 -20.89 38.46
CA SER A 50 6.10 -21.93 39.35
C SER A 50 5.05 -23.00 39.66
N ALA A 51 5.18 -24.11 38.94
CA ALA A 51 5.21 -25.51 39.39
C ALA A 51 4.38 -25.99 40.62
N TYR A 52 3.56 -27.01 40.32
CA TYR A 52 3.34 -28.28 41.03
C TYR A 52 3.03 -28.30 42.54
N HIS A 53 1.80 -28.73 42.87
CA HIS A 53 1.59 -29.83 43.81
C HIS A 53 0.33 -30.65 43.46
N GLY A 54 0.55 -31.85 42.93
CA GLY A 54 -0.40 -32.95 43.06
C GLY A 54 -0.19 -33.61 44.42
N ALA A 55 -1.27 -33.86 45.16
CA ALA A 55 -1.29 -34.75 46.30
C ALA A 55 -2.20 -35.92 45.95
N ALA A 56 -1.56 -37.02 45.58
CA ALA A 56 -2.15 -38.34 45.50
C ALA A 56 -2.50 -38.82 46.92
N TYR A 57 -3.65 -39.47 47.03
CA TYR A 57 -4.01 -40.29 48.18
C TYR A 57 -3.12 -41.53 48.23
N GLN A 58 -2.56 -41.84 49.39
CA GLN A 58 -1.96 -43.13 49.67
C GLN A 58 -2.45 -43.67 51.03
N GLN A 59 -2.60 -44.98 51.04
CA GLN A 59 -3.45 -45.85 51.86
C GLN A 59 -2.71 -46.36 53.12
N SER A 60 -3.46 -47.06 54.00
CA SER A 60 -3.07 -47.84 55.22
C SER A 60 -3.07 -47.05 56.54
N ASP A 61 -3.59 -47.52 57.68
CA ASP A 61 -4.30 -48.73 58.11
C ASP A 61 -5.03 -48.38 59.42
N PHE A 62 -6.25 -48.89 59.63
CA PHE A 62 -6.63 -49.49 60.93
C PHE A 62 -7.89 -50.36 60.77
N ASN A 63 -7.68 -51.67 60.75
CA ASN A 63 -8.71 -52.67 60.96
C ASN A 63 -9.09 -52.69 62.46
N GLN A 64 -10.39 -52.73 62.78
CA GLN A 64 -10.99 -53.86 63.51
C GLN A 64 -12.48 -53.66 63.82
N SER A 65 -13.26 -54.63 63.33
CA SER A 65 -14.44 -55.27 63.93
C SER A 65 -15.17 -54.59 65.10
N ALA A 66 -16.46 -54.33 64.93
CA ALA A 66 -17.48 -54.83 65.87
C ALA A 66 -18.90 -54.70 65.31
N SER A 67 -19.61 -55.81 65.40
CA SER A 67 -21.02 -56.08 65.16
C SER A 67 -21.99 -55.29 66.05
N PHE A 68 -23.20 -55.09 65.53
CA PHE A 68 -24.53 -55.07 66.18
C PHE A 68 -24.66 -54.62 67.65
N GLN A 69 -25.55 -53.66 67.92
CA GLN A 69 -26.85 -53.94 68.58
C GLN A 69 -27.83 -52.74 68.53
N PRO A 70 -29.15 -52.98 68.66
CA PRO A 70 -30.23 -52.08 68.27
C PRO A 70 -30.73 -51.24 69.45
N LEU A 71 -31.29 -50.05 69.17
CA LEU A 71 -32.18 -49.38 70.10
C LEU A 71 -33.43 -48.86 69.38
N THR A 72 -34.53 -49.50 69.76
CA THR A 72 -35.92 -49.17 69.56
C THR A 72 -36.25 -47.73 69.94
N SER A 73 -37.12 -47.06 69.18
CA SER A 73 -38.47 -46.69 69.62
C SER A 73 -39.02 -45.54 68.79
N ASN A 74 -40.32 -45.65 68.54
CA ASN A 74 -41.18 -44.73 67.81
C ASN A 74 -40.94 -43.26 68.19
N THR A 75 -40.85 -42.40 67.18
CA THR A 75 -41.54 -41.10 67.18
C THR A 75 -41.48 -40.52 65.77
N VAL A 76 -42.65 -40.44 65.14
CA VAL A 76 -42.87 -39.62 63.94
C VAL A 76 -42.91 -38.16 64.41
N PRO A 77 -42.05 -37.26 63.92
CA PRO A 77 -42.33 -35.83 64.01
C PRO A 77 -43.12 -35.44 62.78
N SER A 78 -44.42 -35.21 62.98
CA SER A 78 -45.26 -34.44 62.08
C SER A 78 -44.63 -33.06 61.86
N THR A 79 -43.92 -32.91 60.75
CA THR A 79 -43.45 -31.61 60.27
C THR A 79 -44.62 -30.94 59.57
N TYR A 80 -45.24 -29.99 60.27
CA TYR A 80 -46.13 -29.01 59.68
C TYR A 80 -45.40 -28.32 58.52
N TYR A 81 -45.94 -28.42 57.30
CA TYR A 81 -45.53 -27.56 56.20
C TYR A 81 -45.85 -26.13 56.60
N THR A 82 -44.84 -25.38 57.03
CA THR A 82 -44.90 -23.93 57.10
C THR A 82 -45.01 -23.41 55.66
N THR A 83 -46.22 -23.08 55.23
CA THR A 83 -46.43 -22.23 54.05
C THR A 83 -45.62 -20.93 54.24
N PRO A 84 -44.66 -20.61 53.36
CA PRO A 84 -43.94 -19.36 53.45
C PRO A 84 -44.93 -18.19 53.29
N SER A 85 -44.81 -17.19 54.15
CA SER A 85 -45.62 -15.97 54.09
C SER A 85 -45.44 -15.26 52.75
N ARG A 86 -46.56 -15.02 52.07
CA ARG A 86 -46.74 -14.35 50.77
C ARG A 86 -46.29 -12.88 50.67
N SER A 87 -45.22 -12.42 51.34
CA SER A 87 -44.94 -10.98 51.47
C SER A 87 -43.72 -10.41 50.74
N PHE A 88 -42.97 -11.15 49.90
CA PHE A 88 -41.74 -10.59 49.30
C PHE A 88 -41.54 -10.72 47.78
N TYR A 89 -42.39 -11.44 47.06
CA TYR A 89 -42.36 -11.45 45.59
C TYR A 89 -43.77 -11.11 45.09
N TRP A 90 -43.91 -10.26 44.06
CA TRP A 90 -45.17 -9.79 43.43
C TRP A 90 -45.72 -8.40 43.77
N ARG A 91 -44.90 -7.38 44.04
CA ARG A 91 -45.32 -5.95 43.86
C ARG A 91 -45.19 -5.42 42.41
N THR A 92 -45.15 -6.30 41.42
CA THR A 92 -45.13 -5.97 39.97
C THR A 92 -46.27 -6.65 39.21
N THR A 93 -47.50 -6.54 39.72
CA THR A 93 -48.67 -7.35 39.27
C THR A 93 -49.20 -7.06 37.86
N ARG A 94 -48.71 -6.03 37.15
CA ARG A 94 -49.05 -5.78 35.73
C ARG A 94 -47.86 -5.83 34.80
N PHE A 95 -46.74 -5.21 35.17
CA PHE A 95 -45.53 -5.18 34.34
C PHE A 95 -44.89 -6.57 34.18
N ALA A 96 -44.75 -7.34 35.27
CA ALA A 96 -44.22 -8.70 35.17
C ALA A 96 -45.18 -9.61 34.39
N PHE A 97 -46.49 -9.43 34.55
CA PHE A 97 -47.50 -10.15 33.77
C PHE A 97 -47.41 -9.83 32.28
N LEU A 98 -47.33 -8.55 31.90
CA LEU A 98 -47.14 -8.11 30.51
C LEU A 98 -45.83 -8.62 29.91
N MET A 99 -44.72 -8.62 30.65
CA MET A 99 -43.43 -9.09 30.14
C MET A 99 -43.37 -10.62 30.01
N THR A 100 -44.07 -11.37 30.87
CA THR A 100 -43.96 -12.84 30.95
C THR A 100 -45.09 -13.58 30.23
N GLU A 101 -46.26 -12.98 30.09
CA GLU A 101 -47.42 -13.60 29.42
C GLU A 101 -47.69 -13.01 28.02
N TRP A 102 -47.12 -11.84 27.68
CA TRP A 102 -47.26 -11.21 26.36
C TRP A 102 -45.93 -11.14 25.60
N TRP A 103 -46.04 -10.90 24.29
CA TRP A 103 -44.93 -10.75 23.33
C TRP A 103 -44.25 -9.37 23.35
N VAL A 104 -44.42 -8.61 24.44
CA VAL A 104 -43.90 -7.24 24.58
C VAL A 104 -42.37 -7.15 24.42
N PRO A 105 -41.53 -7.97 25.09
CA PRO A 105 -40.08 -7.86 24.94
C PRO A 105 -39.62 -8.18 23.51
N GLU A 106 -40.28 -9.11 22.82
CA GLU A 106 -39.98 -9.44 21.43
C GLU A 106 -40.34 -8.28 20.47
N ILE A 107 -41.48 -7.61 20.68
CA ILE A 107 -41.89 -6.44 19.89
C ILE A 107 -40.91 -5.29 20.12
N VAL A 108 -40.55 -5.01 21.37
CA VAL A 108 -39.57 -3.96 21.70
C VAL A 108 -38.22 -4.27 21.06
N SER A 109 -37.79 -5.53 21.06
CA SER A 109 -36.56 -5.98 20.41
C SER A 109 -36.55 -5.69 18.90
N PHE A 110 -37.65 -5.96 18.20
CA PHE A 110 -37.77 -5.61 16.78
C PHE A 110 -37.81 -4.10 16.52
N MET A 111 -38.47 -3.33 17.38
CA MET A 111 -38.49 -1.87 17.27
C MET A 111 -37.08 -1.29 17.42
N ILE A 112 -36.29 -1.80 18.37
CA ILE A 112 -34.88 -1.43 18.54
C ILE A 112 -34.08 -1.79 17.28
N SER A 113 -34.23 -3.02 16.77
CA SER A 113 -33.54 -3.44 15.54
C SER A 113 -33.88 -2.56 14.34
N GLY A 114 -35.15 -2.19 14.17
CA GLY A 114 -35.60 -1.32 13.08
C GLY A 114 -35.10 0.12 13.21
N ALA A 115 -35.12 0.68 14.43
CA ALA A 115 -34.59 2.01 14.70
C ALA A 115 -33.08 2.09 14.41
N LEU A 116 -32.31 1.09 14.86
CA LEU A 116 -30.87 1.02 14.60
C LEU A 116 -30.57 0.84 13.10
N PHE A 117 -31.40 0.10 12.36
CA PHE A 117 -31.27 -0.02 10.91
C PHE A 117 -31.53 1.32 10.20
N GLY A 118 -32.49 2.11 10.69
CA GLY A 118 -32.73 3.47 10.22
C GLY A 118 -31.55 4.42 10.47
N VAL A 119 -30.96 4.36 11.67
CA VAL A 119 -29.72 5.12 11.99
C VAL A 119 -28.57 4.69 11.09
N TYR A 120 -28.39 3.39 10.89
CA TYR A 120 -27.38 2.85 9.99
C TYR A 120 -27.56 3.36 8.55
N TRP A 121 -28.79 3.33 8.02
CA TRP A 121 -29.11 3.87 6.70
C TRP A 121 -28.79 5.36 6.59
N TYR A 122 -29.17 6.15 7.60
CA TYR A 122 -28.88 7.58 7.66
C TYR A 122 -27.37 7.86 7.60
N LEU A 123 -26.56 7.15 8.38
CA LEU A 123 -25.10 7.30 8.36
C LEU A 123 -24.51 7.00 6.97
N LEU A 124 -25.05 6.02 6.26
CA LEU A 124 -24.60 5.72 4.90
C LEU A 124 -24.93 6.82 3.91
N GLU A 125 -26.07 7.50 4.04
CA GLU A 125 -26.41 8.60 3.13
C GLU A 125 -25.59 9.84 3.43
N GLU A 126 -25.43 10.17 4.71
CA GLU A 126 -24.75 11.37 5.16
C GLU A 126 -23.26 11.37 4.79
N TYR A 127 -22.59 10.23 4.93
CA TYR A 127 -21.14 10.10 4.68
C TYR A 127 -20.79 9.53 3.30
N ASN A 128 -21.75 9.46 2.37
CA ASN A 128 -21.47 8.99 1.02
C ASN A 128 -20.61 9.98 0.23
N ASN A 129 -19.45 9.53 -0.27
CA ASN A 129 -18.46 10.33 -1.00
C ASN A 129 -17.80 11.47 -0.21
N LYS A 130 -17.95 11.49 1.12
CA LYS A 130 -17.30 12.48 1.98
C LYS A 130 -15.87 12.05 2.37
N PRO A 131 -14.95 13.02 2.60
CA PRO A 131 -13.62 12.74 3.11
C PRO A 131 -13.68 12.18 4.54
N ILE A 132 -12.62 11.48 4.96
CA ILE A 132 -12.53 10.91 6.30
C ILE A 132 -12.51 11.98 7.41
N SER A 133 -11.99 13.17 7.12
CA SER A 133 -11.97 14.32 8.04
C SER A 133 -13.37 14.73 8.51
N ASP A 134 -14.37 14.65 7.63
CA ASP A 134 -15.75 15.00 7.97
C ASP A 134 -16.33 14.10 9.08
N TRP A 135 -15.78 12.89 9.28
CA TRP A 135 -16.16 12.02 10.40
C TRP A 135 -15.57 12.54 11.73
N GLU A 136 -14.35 13.08 11.70
CA GLU A 136 -13.69 13.65 12.88
C GLU A 136 -14.37 14.95 13.33
N ASP A 137 -14.80 15.76 12.37
CA ASP A 137 -15.56 17.00 12.61
C ASP A 137 -17.08 16.78 12.79
N GLY A 138 -17.54 15.54 12.60
CA GLY A 138 -18.95 15.17 12.51
C GLY A 138 -19.70 15.12 13.85
N LEU A 139 -21.04 15.11 13.75
CA LEU A 139 -22.01 15.04 14.85
C LEU A 139 -21.69 13.97 15.92
N GLY A 140 -22.16 14.20 17.15
CA GLY A 140 -21.81 13.52 18.41
C GLY A 140 -21.75 11.97 18.47
N VAL A 141 -22.10 11.23 17.42
CA VAL A 141 -21.77 9.80 17.27
C VAL A 141 -20.25 9.59 17.12
N SER A 142 -19.55 10.54 16.51
CA SER A 142 -18.07 10.60 16.42
C SER A 142 -17.40 10.60 17.81
N THR A 143 -18.05 11.20 18.82
CA THR A 143 -17.52 11.23 20.20
C THR A 143 -17.53 9.86 20.89
N MET A 144 -18.42 8.96 20.46
CA MET A 144 -18.50 7.59 20.98
C MET A 144 -17.63 6.61 20.17
N PHE A 145 -17.40 6.89 18.89
CA PHE A 145 -16.67 6.01 17.97
C PHE A 145 -15.66 6.80 17.13
N THR A 146 -14.37 6.51 17.31
CA THR A 146 -13.28 7.19 16.59
C THR A 146 -13.33 6.96 15.08
N THR A 147 -13.92 5.85 14.60
CA THR A 147 -14.00 5.55 13.16
C THR A 147 -15.38 5.09 12.74
N LEU A 148 -15.84 5.49 11.55
CA LEU A 148 -17.12 5.06 10.96
C LEU A 148 -17.26 3.51 10.90
N PRO A 149 -16.24 2.73 10.48
CA PRO A 149 -16.31 1.26 10.51
C PRO A 149 -16.56 0.69 11.91
N SER A 150 -16.00 1.30 12.97
CA SER A 150 -16.23 0.86 14.35
C SER A 150 -17.67 1.09 14.80
N ALA A 151 -18.25 2.24 14.47
CA ALA A 151 -19.67 2.54 14.73
C ALA A 151 -20.58 1.53 14.02
N ILE A 152 -20.28 1.22 12.75
CA ILE A 152 -21.03 0.25 11.96
C ILE A 152 -20.95 -1.16 12.55
N ALA A 153 -19.77 -1.61 12.97
CA ALA A 153 -19.61 -2.92 13.60
C ALA A 153 -20.43 -3.05 14.89
N PHE A 154 -20.45 -1.98 15.70
CA PHE A 154 -21.24 -1.92 16.93
C PHE A 154 -22.74 -1.97 16.65
N LEU A 155 -23.25 -1.08 15.79
CA LEU A 155 -24.66 -1.05 15.38
C LEU A 155 -25.09 -2.42 14.83
N THR A 156 -24.26 -3.02 13.98
CA THR A 156 -24.49 -4.33 13.38
C THR A 156 -24.67 -5.44 14.41
N THR A 157 -23.83 -5.43 15.46
CA THR A 157 -23.87 -6.43 16.52
C THR A 157 -25.19 -6.35 17.31
N ILE A 158 -25.61 -5.14 17.67
CA ILE A 158 -26.86 -4.91 18.42
C ILE A 158 -28.08 -5.20 17.54
N MET A 159 -28.08 -4.77 16.28
CA MET A 159 -29.14 -5.10 15.31
C MET A 159 -29.31 -6.62 15.17
N ARG A 160 -28.21 -7.35 14.98
CA ARG A 160 -28.26 -8.82 14.87
C ARG A 160 -28.81 -9.47 16.14
N GLY A 161 -28.34 -9.07 17.32
CA GLY A 161 -28.80 -9.63 18.59
C GLY A 161 -30.28 -9.38 18.83
N SER A 162 -30.73 -8.14 18.62
CA SER A 162 -32.13 -7.72 18.81
C SER A 162 -33.08 -8.33 17.76
N MET A 163 -32.60 -8.62 16.55
CA MET A 163 -33.38 -9.37 15.54
C MET A 163 -33.49 -10.87 15.87
N ILE A 164 -32.42 -11.51 16.36
CA ILE A 164 -32.39 -12.97 16.57
C ILE A 164 -33.13 -13.39 17.85
N PHE A 165 -33.14 -12.56 18.89
CA PHE A 165 -33.89 -12.83 20.12
C PHE A 165 -35.37 -13.22 19.89
N PRO A 166 -36.19 -12.42 19.19
CA PRO A 166 -37.59 -12.77 18.94
C PRO A 166 -37.77 -13.94 17.96
N VAL A 167 -36.83 -14.14 17.03
CA VAL A 167 -36.84 -15.31 16.13
C VAL A 167 -36.66 -16.60 16.94
N ALA A 168 -35.76 -16.62 17.92
CA ALA A 168 -35.58 -17.75 18.82
C ALA A 168 -36.85 -18.03 19.63
N SER A 169 -37.51 -17.00 20.18
CA SER A 169 -38.79 -17.14 20.89
C SER A 169 -39.90 -17.68 20.00
N ALA A 170 -39.97 -17.25 18.73
CA ALA A 170 -40.95 -17.73 17.77
C ALA A 170 -40.75 -19.22 17.42
N ILE A 171 -39.51 -19.67 17.22
CA ILE A 171 -39.19 -21.11 17.04
C ILE A 171 -39.66 -21.93 18.25
N GLY A 172 -39.41 -21.43 19.47
CA GLY A 172 -39.91 -22.06 20.70
C GLY A 172 -41.42 -22.16 20.78
N GLN A 173 -42.15 -21.13 20.33
CA GLN A 173 -43.60 -21.20 20.31
C GLN A 173 -44.12 -22.19 19.25
N TRP A 174 -43.48 -22.24 18.08
CA TRP A 174 -43.79 -23.23 17.05
C TRP A 174 -43.62 -24.67 17.53
N LYS A 175 -42.61 -24.92 18.37
CA LYS A 175 -42.45 -26.21 19.07
C LYS A 175 -43.75 -26.59 19.77
N TRP A 176 -44.26 -25.75 20.66
CA TRP A 176 -45.47 -26.06 21.43
C TRP A 176 -46.73 -26.23 20.57
N HIS A 177 -46.86 -25.41 19.52
CA HIS A 177 -47.99 -25.50 18.58
C HIS A 177 -48.04 -26.85 17.85
N GLN A 178 -46.89 -27.35 17.38
CA GLN A 178 -46.81 -28.60 16.61
C GLN A 178 -47.20 -29.85 17.43
N PHE A 179 -46.95 -29.84 18.74
CA PHE A 179 -47.23 -30.97 19.64
C PHE A 179 -48.66 -30.99 20.19
N LYS A 180 -49.46 -29.94 19.95
CA LYS A 180 -50.89 -29.90 20.30
C LYS A 180 -51.76 -30.72 19.35
N GLY A 181 -51.41 -30.74 18.06
CA GLY A 181 -52.20 -31.37 17.01
C GLY A 181 -52.07 -32.88 16.96
N LYS A 182 -51.02 -33.35 16.29
CA LYS A 182 -50.75 -34.78 16.02
C LYS A 182 -49.70 -35.33 17.01
N PRO A 183 -49.79 -36.62 17.39
CA PRO A 183 -48.75 -37.26 18.18
C PRO A 183 -47.44 -37.30 17.39
N ARG A 184 -46.34 -36.86 18.00
CA ARG A 184 -44.99 -36.79 17.41
C ARG A 184 -43.96 -37.39 18.35
N ARG A 185 -42.80 -37.81 17.83
CA ARG A 185 -41.73 -38.39 18.66
C ARG A 185 -41.16 -37.35 19.63
N LEU A 186 -40.82 -37.76 20.85
CA LEU A 186 -40.24 -36.88 21.87
C LEU A 186 -38.87 -36.34 21.42
N PHE A 187 -38.12 -37.11 20.63
CA PHE A 187 -36.89 -36.66 19.96
C PHE A 187 -37.09 -35.38 19.11
N GLU A 188 -38.24 -35.23 18.43
CA GLU A 188 -38.52 -34.01 17.66
C GLU A 188 -38.60 -32.78 18.57
N PHE A 189 -39.07 -32.95 19.81
CA PHE A 189 -39.19 -31.87 20.78
C PHE A 189 -37.80 -31.30 21.14
N GLU A 190 -36.83 -32.18 21.40
CA GLU A 190 -35.44 -31.78 21.63
C GLU A 190 -34.82 -31.14 20.38
N ARG A 191 -35.15 -31.63 19.18
CA ARG A 191 -34.64 -31.04 17.92
C ARG A 191 -35.11 -29.60 17.72
N PHE A 192 -36.38 -29.30 18.01
CA PHE A 192 -36.90 -27.93 18.02
C PHE A 192 -36.22 -27.07 19.11
N ASP A 193 -35.99 -27.64 20.29
CA ASP A 193 -35.33 -26.93 21.39
C ASP A 193 -33.88 -26.56 21.03
N LYS A 194 -33.12 -27.51 20.47
CA LYS A 194 -31.78 -27.26 19.92
C LYS A 194 -31.79 -26.22 18.81
N ALA A 195 -32.78 -26.26 17.90
CA ALA A 195 -32.92 -25.29 16.82
C ALA A 195 -33.06 -23.85 17.33
N SER A 196 -33.83 -23.64 18.39
CA SER A 196 -34.05 -22.31 18.99
C SER A 196 -32.81 -21.71 19.69
N ARG A 197 -31.77 -22.53 19.97
CA ARG A 197 -30.59 -22.13 20.77
C ARG A 197 -29.38 -21.71 19.95
N GLY A 198 -29.44 -21.80 18.63
CA GLY A 198 -28.37 -21.28 17.77
C GLY A 198 -28.23 -21.95 16.42
N ILE A 199 -27.14 -21.59 15.75
CA ILE A 199 -26.86 -21.95 14.36
C ILE A 199 -26.70 -23.46 14.19
N MET A 200 -25.96 -24.12 15.08
CA MET A 200 -25.66 -25.56 14.98
C MET A 200 -26.93 -26.41 15.12
N GLY A 201 -27.82 -26.05 16.06
CA GLY A 201 -29.12 -26.71 16.20
C GLY A 201 -30.05 -26.41 15.02
N SER A 202 -30.02 -25.18 14.48
CA SER A 202 -30.79 -24.81 13.28
C SER A 202 -30.35 -25.57 12.04
N ALA A 203 -29.05 -25.77 11.84
CA ALA A 203 -28.51 -26.59 10.75
C ALA A 203 -28.94 -28.05 10.89
N GLY A 204 -28.83 -28.59 12.11
CA GLY A 204 -29.34 -29.93 12.42
C GLY A 204 -30.84 -30.08 12.18
N PHE A 205 -31.65 -29.03 12.37
CA PHE A 205 -33.09 -29.06 12.10
C PHE A 205 -33.41 -29.01 10.59
N ILE A 206 -32.65 -28.28 9.79
CA ILE A 206 -32.84 -28.22 8.33
C ILE A 206 -32.50 -29.57 7.68
N LEU A 207 -31.44 -30.23 8.15
CA LEU A 207 -31.02 -31.55 7.66
C LEU A 207 -31.95 -32.70 8.13
N SER A 208 -33.07 -32.40 8.80
CA SER A 208 -34.07 -33.41 9.19
C SER A 208 -35.07 -33.73 8.08
N ARG A 209 -35.80 -34.83 8.26
CA ARG A 209 -37.06 -35.15 7.56
C ARG A 209 -38.21 -34.13 7.76
N ASN A 210 -38.03 -33.11 8.61
CA ASN A 210 -39.04 -32.11 9.01
C ASN A 210 -38.86 -30.73 8.32
N PHE A 211 -38.16 -30.69 7.17
CA PHE A 211 -37.87 -29.46 6.44
C PHE A 211 -39.11 -28.60 6.08
N TRP A 212 -40.29 -29.21 5.94
CA TRP A 212 -41.54 -28.52 5.55
C TRP A 212 -42.30 -27.86 6.70
N SER A 213 -41.65 -27.60 7.84
CA SER A 213 -42.28 -26.91 8.97
C SER A 213 -42.06 -25.39 8.90
N PRO A 214 -42.98 -24.55 9.40
CA PRO A 214 -42.77 -23.10 9.49
C PRO A 214 -41.51 -22.71 10.26
N ALA A 215 -41.07 -23.51 11.23
CA ALA A 215 -39.85 -23.28 11.99
C ALA A 215 -38.57 -23.32 11.14
N THR A 216 -38.60 -23.97 9.98
CA THR A 216 -37.50 -23.98 9.01
C THR A 216 -37.14 -22.56 8.56
N VAL A 217 -38.12 -21.66 8.43
CA VAL A 217 -37.88 -20.23 8.11
C VAL A 217 -37.05 -19.57 9.21
N GLY A 218 -37.41 -19.81 10.48
CA GLY A 218 -36.63 -19.36 11.64
C GLY A 218 -35.20 -19.87 11.63
N CYS A 219 -35.01 -21.17 11.35
CA CYS A 219 -33.68 -21.78 11.24
C CYS A 219 -32.82 -21.18 10.12
N PHE A 220 -33.41 -20.89 8.95
CA PHE A 220 -32.72 -20.20 7.86
C PHE A 220 -32.28 -18.79 8.26
N ILE A 221 -33.15 -18.01 8.94
CA ILE A 221 -32.79 -16.68 9.44
C ILE A 221 -31.62 -16.77 10.43
N THR A 222 -31.67 -17.73 11.37
CA THR A 222 -30.61 -17.93 12.37
C THR A 222 -29.26 -18.24 11.71
N ILE A 223 -29.23 -19.10 10.69
CA ILE A 223 -27.99 -19.42 9.95
C ILE A 223 -27.52 -18.24 9.11
N ALA A 224 -28.43 -17.62 8.34
CA ALA A 224 -28.11 -16.47 7.51
C ALA A 224 -27.58 -15.28 8.33
N SER A 225 -27.92 -15.21 9.63
CA SER A 225 -27.46 -14.14 10.53
C SER A 225 -25.95 -14.05 10.66
N VAL A 226 -25.22 -15.14 10.36
CA VAL A 226 -23.75 -15.14 10.35
C VAL A 226 -23.21 -14.13 9.34
N PHE A 227 -23.85 -14.00 8.18
CA PHE A 227 -23.43 -13.07 7.13
C PHE A 227 -23.82 -11.62 7.42
N PHE A 228 -24.67 -11.37 8.41
CA PHE A 228 -25.16 -10.03 8.75
C PHE A 228 -24.02 -9.07 9.08
N GLY A 229 -23.03 -9.53 9.86
CA GLY A 229 -21.81 -8.78 10.19
C GLY A 229 -21.00 -8.37 8.97
N PRO A 230 -20.45 -9.35 8.22
CA PRO A 230 -19.63 -9.08 7.04
C PRO A 230 -20.34 -8.25 5.96
N LEU A 231 -21.63 -8.42 5.74
CA LEU A 231 -22.36 -7.68 4.71
C LEU A 231 -22.47 -6.18 5.03
N LEU A 232 -22.80 -5.84 6.27
CA LEU A 232 -22.89 -4.44 6.69
C LEU A 232 -21.52 -3.77 6.79
N GLN A 233 -20.46 -4.51 7.15
CA GLN A 233 -19.09 -3.98 7.12
C GLN A 233 -18.61 -3.70 5.69
N ASN A 234 -18.91 -4.58 4.73
CA ASN A 234 -18.55 -4.40 3.30
C ASN A 234 -19.34 -3.29 2.60
N THR A 235 -20.29 -2.65 3.30
CA THR A 235 -21.02 -1.50 2.75
C THR A 235 -20.15 -0.25 2.75
N VAL A 236 -19.13 -0.15 3.62
CA VAL A 236 -18.19 0.99 3.65
C VAL A 236 -16.86 0.59 3.03
N ARG A 237 -16.42 1.34 2.04
CA ARG A 237 -15.09 1.23 1.44
C ARG A 237 -14.37 2.56 1.59
N GLN A 238 -13.09 2.54 1.96
CA GLN A 238 -12.21 3.70 1.88
C GLN A 238 -11.51 3.71 0.52
N VAL A 239 -11.49 4.87 -0.15
CA VAL A 239 -10.86 5.07 -1.45
C VAL A 239 -9.99 6.32 -1.37
N VAL A 240 -8.75 6.25 -1.86
CA VAL A 240 -7.86 7.40 -1.97
C VAL A 240 -8.21 8.16 -3.24
N LEU A 241 -8.45 9.46 -3.13
CA LEU A 241 -8.70 10.35 -4.26
C LEU A 241 -7.75 11.55 -4.17
N PRO A 242 -7.17 12.01 -5.30
CA PRO A 242 -6.44 13.25 -5.32
C PRO A 242 -7.42 14.41 -5.14
N THR A 243 -7.12 15.29 -4.19
CA THR A 243 -7.91 16.49 -3.89
C THR A 243 -7.00 17.69 -3.90
N LEU A 244 -7.48 18.81 -4.44
CA LEU A 244 -6.71 20.06 -4.48
C LEU A 244 -6.55 20.59 -3.06
N ALA A 245 -5.31 20.77 -2.61
CA ALA A 245 -5.02 21.37 -1.32
C ALA A 245 -5.40 22.85 -1.37
N HIS A 246 -6.38 23.26 -0.57
CA HIS A 246 -6.66 24.69 -0.38
C HIS A 246 -5.65 25.28 0.62
N ASN A 247 -5.07 26.44 0.28
CA ASN A 247 -4.04 27.17 1.03
C ASN A 247 -2.59 26.65 0.92
N GLU A 248 -2.31 25.72 0.01
CA GLU A 248 -0.94 25.34 -0.32
C GLU A 248 -0.67 25.62 -1.80
N THR A 249 0.51 26.15 -2.06
CA THR A 249 0.98 26.51 -3.39
C THR A 249 2.37 25.96 -3.54
N SER A 250 2.67 25.36 -4.69
CA SER A 250 4.00 24.90 -5.01
C SER A 250 4.72 25.95 -5.86
N TYR A 251 6.05 26.04 -5.71
CA TYR A 251 6.84 27.01 -6.47
C TYR A 251 7.85 26.28 -7.35
N LEU A 252 7.95 26.71 -8.61
CA LEU A 252 8.95 26.24 -9.56
C LEU A 252 9.80 27.44 -10.01
N PRO A 253 11.14 27.37 -9.90
CA PRO A 253 12.02 28.46 -10.31
C PRO A 253 11.97 28.68 -11.83
N VAL A 254 11.89 29.94 -12.22
CA VAL A 254 11.82 30.42 -13.59
C VAL A 254 12.64 31.71 -13.69
N THR A 255 12.90 32.20 -14.91
CA THR A 255 13.65 33.44 -15.07
C THR A 255 13.26 34.20 -16.34
N SER A 256 13.09 35.51 -16.18
CA SER A 256 12.91 36.48 -17.25
C SER A 256 14.21 37.17 -17.65
N LYS A 257 15.24 37.14 -16.79
CA LYS A 257 16.43 37.98 -16.97
C LYS A 257 17.72 37.31 -16.50
N TYR A 258 18.76 37.39 -17.35
CA TYR A 258 20.11 36.95 -17.02
C TYR A 258 21.10 38.14 -17.05
N ILE A 259 21.55 38.57 -15.86
CA ILE A 259 22.50 39.70 -15.68
C ILE A 259 23.67 39.37 -14.75
N GLU A 260 23.74 38.15 -14.22
CA GLU A 260 24.75 37.82 -13.22
C GLU A 260 26.14 37.67 -13.86
N VAL A 261 27.12 38.36 -13.28
CA VAL A 261 28.52 38.27 -13.66
C VAL A 261 29.41 38.47 -12.45
N THR A 262 30.59 37.86 -12.47
CA THR A 262 31.64 38.06 -11.47
C THR A 262 32.93 38.50 -12.15
N SER A 263 33.82 39.17 -11.43
CA SER A 263 35.13 39.61 -11.95
C SER A 263 36.24 38.89 -11.20
N GLU A 264 37.21 38.35 -11.95
CA GLU A 264 38.39 37.72 -11.36
C GLU A 264 39.39 38.76 -10.81
N ASP A 265 39.37 39.99 -11.34
CA ASP A 265 40.13 41.13 -10.82
C ASP A 265 39.27 42.05 -9.95
N ASN A 266 39.77 42.38 -8.76
CA ASN A 266 39.16 43.31 -7.81
C ASN A 266 39.54 44.78 -8.07
N ARG A 267 40.37 45.08 -9.08
CA ARG A 267 40.99 46.41 -9.28
C ARG A 267 40.49 47.22 -10.48
N GLY A 268 39.58 46.66 -11.30
CA GLY A 268 38.95 47.36 -12.41
C GLY A 268 38.44 46.38 -13.46
N VAL A 269 37.23 46.61 -13.96
CA VAL A 269 36.53 45.69 -14.87
C VAL A 269 37.04 45.87 -16.29
N ASP A 270 38.21 45.31 -16.59
CA ASP A 270 38.52 44.97 -17.99
C ASP A 270 37.59 43.80 -18.38
N PRO A 271 36.77 43.95 -19.45
CA PRO A 271 35.84 42.92 -19.87
C PRO A 271 36.45 41.53 -20.09
N ALA A 272 37.77 41.45 -20.32
CA ALA A 272 38.49 40.20 -20.45
C ALA A 272 38.45 39.31 -19.17
N TRP A 273 38.24 39.89 -17.98
CA TRP A 273 38.24 39.18 -16.70
C TRP A 273 36.84 38.91 -16.12
N LEU A 274 35.80 39.22 -16.90
CA LEU A 274 34.42 38.86 -16.55
C LEU A 274 34.27 37.35 -16.68
N VAL A 275 33.72 36.72 -15.66
CA VAL A 275 33.44 35.28 -15.60
C VAL A 275 32.05 35.04 -15.02
N ALA A 276 31.44 33.92 -15.40
CA ALA A 276 30.15 33.52 -14.84
C ALA A 276 30.25 33.32 -13.33
N PRO A 277 29.15 33.46 -12.57
CA PRO A 277 29.14 33.17 -11.14
C PRO A 277 29.66 31.76 -10.81
N PRO A 278 30.27 31.53 -9.63
CA PRO A 278 30.84 30.23 -9.25
C PRO A 278 29.85 29.06 -9.37
N THR A 279 28.56 29.30 -9.11
CA THR A 279 27.48 28.31 -9.27
C THR A 279 27.29 27.90 -10.73
N MET A 280 27.33 28.86 -11.65
CA MET A 280 27.30 28.62 -13.10
C MET A 280 28.56 27.89 -13.57
N GLN A 281 29.75 28.26 -13.07
CA GLN A 281 31.00 27.56 -13.38
C GLN A 281 30.98 26.10 -12.92
N ALA A 282 30.50 25.84 -11.69
CA ALA A 282 30.33 24.48 -11.19
C ALA A 282 29.32 23.68 -12.04
N THR A 283 28.28 24.34 -12.55
CA THR A 283 27.28 23.73 -13.44
C THR A 283 27.89 23.36 -14.80
N ILE A 284 28.71 24.23 -15.38
CA ILE A 284 29.45 23.93 -16.62
C ILE A 284 30.31 22.68 -16.41
N GLY A 285 31.13 22.62 -15.35
CA GLY A 285 31.95 21.46 -15.06
C GLY A 285 31.12 20.20 -14.86
N ARG A 286 30.03 20.28 -14.08
CA ARG A 286 29.13 19.15 -13.82
C ARG A 286 28.50 18.59 -15.09
N SER A 287 28.08 19.44 -16.02
CA SER A 287 27.50 19.02 -17.30
C SER A 287 28.48 18.14 -18.12
N TRP A 288 29.77 18.47 -18.00
CA TRP A 288 30.87 17.75 -18.64
C TRP A 288 31.10 16.36 -18.02
N PHE A 289 30.91 16.20 -16.72
CA PHE A 289 31.06 14.90 -16.05
C PHE A 289 29.83 13.99 -16.13
N PHE A 290 28.68 14.51 -16.57
CA PHE A 290 27.42 13.75 -16.65
C PHE A 290 27.39 12.74 -17.83
N GLY A 291 28.44 12.71 -18.67
CA GLY A 291 28.52 11.89 -19.89
C GLY A 291 28.79 10.38 -19.71
N HIS A 292 28.97 9.87 -18.49
CA HIS A 292 29.22 8.44 -18.26
C HIS A 292 27.92 7.64 -18.11
N GLY A 293 27.30 7.28 -19.24
CA GLY A 293 26.22 6.28 -19.30
C GLY A 293 25.24 6.55 -20.44
N LEU A 294 25.29 5.73 -21.50
CA LEU A 294 24.20 5.64 -22.49
C LEU A 294 22.95 4.92 -21.95
N GLU A 295 22.95 4.54 -20.68
CA GLU A 295 21.83 3.88 -20.03
C GLU A 295 21.16 4.82 -19.03
N ASN A 296 19.92 5.18 -19.36
CA ASN A 296 18.93 5.79 -18.46
C ASN A 296 19.27 7.24 -18.09
N SER A 297 18.45 8.25 -18.29
CA SER A 297 17.04 8.35 -18.60
C SER A 297 16.76 9.85 -18.59
N ASP A 298 15.79 10.33 -19.38
CA ASP A 298 15.23 11.69 -19.21
C ASP A 298 14.77 11.98 -17.76
N THR A 299 14.73 10.96 -16.90
CA THR A 299 14.29 11.02 -15.50
C THR A 299 15.36 11.36 -14.45
N ASP A 300 16.67 11.29 -14.74
CA ASP A 300 17.71 11.62 -13.72
C ASP A 300 18.23 13.06 -13.82
N MET A 301 18.12 13.68 -15.00
CA MET A 301 18.51 15.09 -15.20
C MET A 301 17.52 16.04 -14.50
N SER A 302 16.27 15.61 -14.32
CA SER A 302 15.16 16.42 -13.81
C SER A 302 15.02 16.47 -12.28
N SER A 303 15.76 15.64 -11.54
CA SER A 303 15.78 15.56 -10.07
C SER A 303 16.40 16.78 -9.33
N GLN A 304 16.69 17.87 -10.03
CA GLN A 304 17.66 18.88 -9.57
C GLN A 304 17.17 20.30 -9.52
N LEU A 305 15.97 20.59 -10.02
CA LEU A 305 15.32 21.86 -9.73
C LEU A 305 14.73 21.77 -8.32
N PRO A 306 15.14 22.66 -7.38
CA PRO A 306 14.46 22.76 -6.09
C PRO A 306 13.07 23.33 -6.35
N SER A 307 12.12 22.46 -6.69
CA SER A 307 10.70 22.79 -6.66
C SER A 307 10.25 22.71 -5.21
N GLU A 308 9.73 23.79 -4.66
CA GLU A 308 9.06 23.77 -3.37
C GLU A 308 7.70 23.08 -3.57
N CYS A 309 7.69 21.76 -3.49
CA CYS A 309 6.49 20.94 -3.54
C CYS A 309 6.23 20.40 -2.13
N PRO A 310 5.20 20.92 -1.41
CA PRO A 310 4.89 20.47 -0.05
C PRO A 310 4.37 19.02 0.03
N THR A 311 4.02 18.41 -1.10
CA THR A 311 3.37 17.09 -1.18
C THR A 311 4.06 16.20 -2.21
N GLU A 312 3.54 14.99 -2.43
CA GLU A 312 4.08 14.06 -3.42
C GLU A 312 3.59 14.34 -4.86
N ASP A 313 2.52 15.13 -5.01
CA ASP A 313 1.86 15.40 -6.30
C ASP A 313 1.64 16.92 -6.49
N CYS A 314 2.55 17.59 -7.20
CA CYS A 314 2.39 18.99 -7.62
C CYS A 314 2.31 19.12 -9.13
N SER A 315 1.56 20.10 -9.63
CA SER A 315 1.46 20.40 -11.05
C SER A 315 1.58 21.90 -11.28
N TRP A 316 2.37 22.29 -12.28
CA TRP A 316 2.49 23.66 -12.73
C TRP A 316 1.90 23.75 -14.12
N ASP A 317 0.99 24.71 -14.29
CA ASP A 317 0.46 25.08 -15.59
C ASP A 317 1.56 25.65 -16.50
N LYS A 318 1.17 26.15 -17.67
CA LYS A 318 2.11 26.72 -18.64
C LYS A 318 2.96 27.81 -17.99
N PHE A 319 4.27 27.69 -18.11
CA PHE A 319 5.24 28.70 -17.71
C PHE A 319 6.24 28.95 -18.86
N THR A 320 6.81 30.15 -18.87
CA THR A 320 7.72 30.61 -19.93
C THR A 320 9.03 31.02 -19.29
N THR A 321 10.18 30.47 -19.69
CA THR A 321 11.46 30.80 -19.04
C THR A 321 12.58 30.94 -20.04
N LEU A 322 13.58 31.76 -19.70
CA LEU A 322 14.83 31.84 -20.44
C LEU A 322 15.61 30.52 -20.31
N THR A 323 16.16 30.06 -21.43
CA THR A 323 16.88 28.79 -21.58
C THR A 323 18.08 28.96 -22.53
N LEU A 324 19.00 28.01 -22.46
CA LEU A 324 20.10 27.84 -23.42
C LEU A 324 19.86 26.55 -24.19
N THR A 325 19.91 26.64 -25.52
CA THR A 325 19.66 25.51 -26.43
C THR A 325 20.90 25.24 -27.25
N SER A 326 21.16 23.96 -27.54
CA SER A 326 22.26 23.54 -28.39
C SER A 326 21.80 22.72 -29.59
N VAL A 327 22.42 22.92 -30.74
CA VAL A 327 22.21 22.11 -31.95
C VAL A 327 23.55 21.79 -32.56
N CYS A 328 23.75 20.54 -32.98
CA CYS A 328 24.97 20.05 -33.62
C CYS A 328 24.65 19.37 -34.96
N GLN A 329 25.52 19.57 -35.95
CA GLN A 329 25.41 18.93 -37.25
C GLN A 329 26.78 18.60 -37.84
N GLU A 330 26.86 17.52 -38.61
CA GLU A 330 28.04 17.18 -39.39
C GLU A 330 28.22 18.12 -40.59
N VAL A 331 29.45 18.57 -40.81
CA VAL A 331 29.82 19.53 -41.85
C VAL A 331 30.90 18.98 -42.77
N PRO A 332 30.95 19.44 -44.04
CA PRO A 332 31.99 19.03 -44.96
C PRO A 332 33.38 19.50 -44.51
N PHE A 333 34.41 18.75 -44.92
CA PHE A 333 35.81 19.06 -44.72
C PHE A 333 36.59 18.75 -46.00
N ASP A 334 37.68 19.50 -46.21
CA ASP A 334 38.63 19.29 -47.29
C ASP A 334 39.96 18.79 -46.72
N VAL A 335 40.58 17.84 -47.41
CA VAL A 335 41.90 17.29 -47.03
C VAL A 335 42.93 17.71 -48.07
N THR A 336 43.96 18.44 -47.63
CA THR A 336 45.12 18.78 -48.45
C THR A 336 46.32 17.94 -48.02
N GLU A 337 47.08 17.43 -49.00
CA GLU A 337 48.26 16.61 -48.77
C GLU A 337 49.50 17.27 -49.37
N GLU A 338 50.58 17.34 -48.58
CA GLU A 338 51.89 17.87 -48.99
C GLU A 338 53.00 16.90 -48.60
N GLU A 339 53.92 16.62 -49.53
CA GLU A 339 55.11 15.80 -49.28
C GLU A 339 56.33 16.68 -48.99
N VAL A 340 56.96 16.48 -47.83
CA VAL A 340 58.15 17.21 -47.40
C VAL A 340 59.21 16.22 -46.90
N ASN A 341 60.34 16.09 -47.61
CA ASN A 341 61.50 15.28 -47.20
C ASN A 341 61.15 13.85 -46.73
N ASN A 342 60.40 13.09 -47.53
CA ASN A 342 59.88 11.74 -47.23
C ASN A 342 58.78 11.66 -46.14
N ALA A 343 58.35 12.79 -45.57
CA ALA A 343 57.16 12.84 -44.73
C ALA A 343 55.94 13.33 -45.53
N THR A 344 54.77 12.75 -45.27
CA THR A 344 53.48 13.24 -45.77
C THR A 344 52.77 14.04 -44.68
N ILE A 345 52.40 15.28 -44.99
CA ILE A 345 51.59 16.15 -44.14
C ILE A 345 50.19 16.17 -44.72
N ARG A 346 49.18 15.82 -43.93
CA ARG A 346 47.77 15.96 -44.30
C ARG A 346 47.10 16.95 -43.36
N VAL A 347 46.42 17.92 -43.94
CA VAL A 347 45.62 18.91 -43.19
C VAL A 347 44.17 18.72 -43.59
N ALA A 348 43.32 18.39 -42.62
CA ALA A 348 41.87 18.38 -42.80
C ALA A 348 41.31 19.68 -42.25
N THR A 349 40.61 20.44 -43.09
CA THR A 349 40.05 21.75 -42.73
C THR A 349 38.55 21.76 -43.02
N SER A 350 37.75 22.19 -42.04
CA SER A 350 36.34 22.49 -42.25
C SER A 350 36.11 23.99 -42.14
N ALA A 351 35.80 24.64 -43.25
CA ALA A 351 35.45 26.05 -43.27
C ALA A 351 34.16 26.32 -42.48
N ALA A 352 33.17 25.42 -42.57
CA ALA A 352 31.89 25.55 -41.88
C ALA A 352 32.02 25.43 -40.35
N ALA A 353 32.89 24.55 -39.85
CA ALA A 353 33.20 24.47 -38.42
C ALA A 353 34.35 25.40 -37.98
N GLY A 354 34.99 26.12 -38.90
CA GLY A 354 36.08 27.05 -38.58
C GLY A 354 37.29 26.38 -37.94
N ILE A 355 37.53 25.09 -38.23
CA ILE A 355 38.49 24.25 -37.53
C ILE A 355 39.35 23.43 -38.49
N SER A 356 40.58 23.14 -38.08
CA SER A 356 41.51 22.29 -38.84
C SER A 356 42.26 21.32 -37.94
N THR A 357 42.64 20.17 -38.47
CA THR A 357 43.50 19.18 -37.82
C THR A 357 44.64 18.76 -38.76
N ILE A 358 45.75 18.28 -38.20
CA ILE A 358 46.96 17.90 -38.95
C ILE A 358 47.38 16.48 -38.59
N ARG A 359 47.78 15.72 -39.61
CA ARG A 359 48.41 14.40 -39.51
C ARG A 359 49.76 14.42 -40.22
N PHE A 360 50.81 14.11 -39.49
CA PHE A 360 52.17 13.93 -39.98
C PHE A 360 52.51 12.44 -40.01
N THR A 361 53.04 11.96 -41.13
CA THR A 361 53.48 10.56 -41.30
C THR A 361 54.84 10.55 -41.97
N ASP A 362 55.82 9.95 -41.31
CA ASP A 362 57.18 9.70 -41.80
C ASP A 362 57.47 8.19 -41.74
N ASP A 363 58.57 7.73 -42.36
CA ASP A 363 58.95 6.32 -42.51
C ASP A 363 58.95 5.54 -41.18
N ASN A 364 59.20 6.21 -40.05
CA ASN A 364 59.32 5.61 -38.73
C ASN A 364 58.29 6.10 -37.68
N SER A 365 57.49 7.15 -37.98
CA SER A 365 56.61 7.77 -36.97
C SER A 365 55.39 8.43 -37.55
N THR A 366 54.26 8.31 -36.85
CA THR A 366 53.03 9.06 -37.10
C THR A 366 52.73 9.95 -35.90
N ALA A 367 52.52 11.24 -36.15
CA ALA A 367 51.99 12.19 -35.17
C ALA A 367 50.69 12.77 -35.73
N GLN A 368 49.59 12.64 -35.01
CA GLN A 368 48.27 13.06 -35.50
C GLN A 368 47.44 13.68 -34.39
N THR A 369 46.68 14.72 -34.72
CA THR A 369 45.65 15.22 -33.82
C THR A 369 44.37 14.42 -34.04
N ILE A 370 44.00 13.57 -33.07
CA ILE A 370 42.80 12.71 -33.17
C ILE A 370 41.53 13.52 -32.96
N LEU A 371 41.58 14.52 -32.08
CA LEU A 371 40.45 15.36 -31.74
C LEU A 371 40.94 16.79 -31.58
N HIS A 372 40.26 17.73 -32.20
CA HIS A 372 40.44 19.15 -31.96
C HIS A 372 39.07 19.77 -31.77
N THR A 373 38.92 20.54 -30.69
CA THR A 373 37.72 21.30 -30.35
C THR A 373 38.09 22.76 -30.21
N GLN A 374 37.26 23.63 -30.77
CA GLN A 374 37.47 25.06 -30.73
C GLN A 374 36.15 25.77 -30.50
N ILE A 375 36.15 26.69 -29.55
CA ILE A 375 35.06 27.62 -29.30
C ILE A 375 35.39 29.00 -29.87
N SER A 376 34.44 29.54 -30.62
CA SER A 376 34.47 30.88 -31.19
C SER A 376 33.16 31.58 -30.84
N ARG A 377 33.18 32.90 -30.91
CA ARG A 377 31.94 33.66 -30.91
C ARG A 377 31.42 33.93 -32.31
N ASN A 378 32.33 34.19 -33.24
CA ASN A 378 31.95 34.49 -34.61
C ASN A 378 31.70 33.17 -35.34
N MET A 379 30.58 33.11 -36.06
CA MET A 379 30.33 32.03 -37.02
C MET A 379 31.29 32.21 -38.22
N PRO A 380 31.96 31.13 -38.66
CA PRO A 380 32.88 31.19 -39.78
C PRO A 380 32.14 31.35 -41.13
N GLU A 381 32.86 31.85 -42.13
CA GLU A 381 32.37 31.98 -43.51
C GLU A 381 32.14 30.58 -44.11
N GLY A 382 30.90 30.08 -44.05
CA GLY A 382 30.53 28.73 -44.48
C GLY A 382 29.70 27.94 -43.47
N SER A 383 29.45 28.49 -42.28
CA SER A 383 28.55 27.92 -41.27
C SER A 383 27.19 27.53 -41.87
N LEU A 384 26.70 26.33 -41.53
CA LEU A 384 25.35 25.88 -41.91
C LEU A 384 24.26 26.69 -41.19
N TYR A 385 24.60 27.30 -40.05
CA TYR A 385 23.72 28.13 -39.24
C TYR A 385 23.81 29.62 -39.55
N SER A 386 24.56 30.01 -40.59
CA SER A 386 24.69 31.41 -41.02
C SER A 386 23.34 32.08 -41.29
N ASN A 387 22.33 31.35 -41.79
CA ASN A 387 20.99 31.91 -42.00
C ASN A 387 20.26 32.26 -40.69
N TRP A 388 20.68 31.69 -39.55
CA TRP A 388 20.07 31.92 -38.25
C TRP A 388 20.77 33.05 -37.48
N SER A 389 21.95 33.50 -37.93
CA SER A 389 22.82 34.45 -37.23
C SER A 389 22.13 35.73 -36.77
N ASP A 390 21.17 36.21 -37.57
CA ASP A 390 20.47 37.47 -37.31
C ASP A 390 19.27 37.28 -36.37
N THR A 391 18.79 36.05 -36.21
CA THR A 391 17.55 35.72 -35.48
C THR A 391 17.80 35.10 -34.11
N ILE A 392 18.91 34.39 -33.93
CA ILE A 392 19.29 33.76 -32.68
C ILE A 392 20.23 34.66 -31.88
N ALA A 393 20.18 34.52 -30.56
CA ALA A 393 21.14 35.14 -29.67
C ALA A 393 22.28 34.16 -29.38
N LEU A 394 23.26 34.13 -30.29
CA LEU A 394 24.39 33.21 -30.23
C LEU A 394 25.23 33.44 -28.96
N GLN A 395 25.37 32.41 -28.13
CA GLN A 395 26.26 32.40 -26.97
C GLN A 395 27.65 31.87 -27.35
N ALA A 396 27.72 30.81 -28.15
CA ALA A 396 28.97 30.24 -28.63
C ALA A 396 28.79 29.41 -29.92
N HIS A 397 29.77 29.51 -30.82
CA HIS A 397 29.99 28.59 -31.93
C HIS A 397 31.09 27.60 -31.52
N ILE A 398 30.87 26.31 -31.72
CA ILE A 398 31.83 25.27 -31.39
C ILE A 398 32.09 24.41 -32.63
N GLY A 399 33.34 24.40 -33.07
CA GLY A 399 33.86 23.48 -34.08
C GLY A 399 34.51 22.27 -33.42
N MET A 400 34.24 21.08 -33.93
CA MET A 400 34.95 19.86 -33.57
C MET A 400 35.40 19.13 -34.82
N ILE A 401 36.61 18.58 -34.81
CA ILE A 401 37.08 17.71 -35.88
C ILE A 401 37.81 16.52 -35.26
N GLY A 402 37.42 15.32 -35.69
CA GLY A 402 37.96 14.08 -35.18
C GLY A 402 38.38 13.13 -36.30
N ASP A 403 39.36 12.27 -36.02
CA ASP A 403 39.84 11.21 -36.91
C ASP A 403 39.33 9.83 -36.45
N LEU A 404 38.41 9.25 -37.23
CA LEU A 404 37.70 8.01 -36.90
C LEU A 404 38.55 6.75 -37.11
N ASP A 405 39.47 6.76 -38.09
CA ASP A 405 40.24 5.58 -38.50
C ASP A 405 41.75 5.88 -38.55
N ASN A 406 42.53 5.21 -37.69
CA ASN A 406 43.99 5.28 -37.68
C ASN A 406 44.65 4.83 -39.01
N THR A 407 43.89 4.19 -39.91
CA THR A 407 44.40 3.62 -41.18
C THR A 407 43.65 4.13 -42.42
N GLY A 408 42.51 4.81 -42.25
CA GLY A 408 41.48 4.98 -43.29
C GLY A 408 41.06 6.41 -43.61
N TYR A 409 41.84 7.45 -43.24
CA TYR A 409 41.59 8.87 -43.56
C TYR A 409 40.14 9.34 -43.40
N ARG A 410 39.46 8.88 -42.35
CA ARG A 410 38.07 9.27 -42.08
C ARG A 410 38.03 10.38 -41.05
N PHE A 411 38.05 11.63 -41.50
CA PHE A 411 37.74 12.75 -40.62
C PHE A 411 36.22 12.91 -40.50
N GLN A 412 35.77 13.39 -39.35
CA GLN A 412 34.42 13.90 -39.15
C GLN A 412 34.52 15.28 -38.54
N ALA A 413 33.90 16.26 -39.19
CA ALA A 413 33.83 17.63 -38.70
C ALA A 413 32.41 17.94 -38.27
N ILE A 414 32.25 18.61 -37.12
CA ILE A 414 30.97 18.94 -36.51
C ILE A 414 30.96 20.42 -36.21
N GLU A 415 29.82 21.01 -36.53
CA GLU A 415 29.47 22.36 -36.12
C GLU A 415 28.35 22.30 -35.09
N CYS A 416 28.61 22.86 -33.92
CA CYS A 416 27.62 23.04 -32.86
C CYS A 416 27.43 24.52 -32.56
N ILE A 417 26.19 24.91 -32.26
CA ILE A 417 25.86 26.25 -31.75
C ILE A 417 25.19 26.13 -30.40
N LEU A 418 25.52 27.05 -29.51
CA LEU A 418 24.84 27.28 -28.23
C LEU A 418 24.24 28.69 -28.28
N TYR A 419 22.95 28.82 -28.06
CA TYR A 419 22.26 30.10 -28.16
C TYR A 419 21.17 30.25 -27.09
N TRP A 420 20.86 31.50 -26.76
CA TRP A 420 19.77 31.84 -25.85
C TRP A 420 18.43 31.74 -26.55
N ASP A 421 17.46 31.25 -25.82
CA ASP A 421 16.10 31.05 -26.29
C ASP A 421 15.11 31.17 -25.13
N VAL A 422 13.85 31.42 -25.44
CA VAL A 422 12.76 31.41 -24.47
C VAL A 422 11.92 30.16 -24.73
N SER A 423 11.79 29.32 -23.71
CA SER A 423 11.04 28.07 -23.82
C SER A 423 9.75 28.12 -23.01
N GLN A 424 8.66 27.58 -23.58
CA GLN A 424 7.41 27.34 -22.87
C GLN A 424 7.26 25.87 -22.49
N GLY A 425 6.85 25.62 -21.26
CA GLY A 425 6.68 24.26 -20.76
C GLY A 425 5.60 24.16 -19.69
N TYR A 426 5.31 22.92 -19.29
CA TYR A 426 4.51 22.60 -18.11
C TYR A 426 5.25 21.54 -17.28
N GLY A 427 5.00 21.55 -15.98
CA GLY A 427 5.76 20.73 -15.02
C GLY A 427 4.84 19.85 -14.20
N ASN A 428 5.21 18.60 -13.99
CA ASN A 428 4.55 17.71 -13.04
C ASN A 428 5.59 17.11 -12.09
N TYR A 429 5.34 17.20 -10.80
CA TYR A 429 6.12 16.54 -9.77
C TYR A 429 5.31 15.39 -9.20
N THR A 430 5.78 14.17 -9.45
CA THR A 430 5.11 12.94 -8.97
C THR A 430 6.17 12.00 -8.42
N ASN A 431 5.91 11.40 -7.25
CA ASN A 431 6.80 10.39 -6.63
C ASN A 431 8.27 10.84 -6.48
N GLY A 432 8.51 12.12 -6.19
CA GLY A 432 9.87 12.63 -5.97
C GLY A 432 10.63 13.00 -7.25
N ASN A 433 10.03 12.85 -8.43
CA ASN A 433 10.64 13.28 -9.69
C ASN A 433 9.86 14.44 -10.32
N LEU A 434 10.56 15.52 -10.63
CA LEU A 434 10.05 16.60 -11.46
C LEU A 434 10.16 16.17 -12.91
N THR A 435 9.10 16.34 -13.68
CA THR A 435 9.10 16.14 -15.13
C THR A 435 8.65 17.44 -15.77
N ASN A 436 9.53 18.04 -16.58
CA ASN A 436 9.20 19.23 -17.36
C ASN A 436 9.04 18.80 -18.81
N THR A 437 7.89 19.12 -19.40
CA THR A 437 7.69 18.95 -20.85
C THR A 437 7.78 20.31 -21.51
N TRP A 438 8.71 20.44 -22.46
CA TRP A 438 8.94 21.65 -23.22
C TRP A 438 8.20 21.60 -24.57
N GLN A 439 7.68 22.74 -25.01
CA GLN A 439 7.14 22.91 -26.35
C GLN A 439 8.27 23.33 -27.29
N GLU A 440 8.27 22.85 -28.54
CA GLU A 440 9.27 23.19 -29.58
C GLU A 440 9.15 24.64 -30.12
N ASN A 441 8.49 25.53 -29.38
CA ASN A 441 8.30 26.91 -29.79
C ASN A 441 9.52 27.73 -29.34
N HIS A 442 10.49 27.91 -30.24
CA HIS A 442 11.63 28.81 -30.04
C HIS A 442 11.21 30.25 -30.34
N PHE A 443 11.40 31.19 -29.40
CA PHE A 443 11.06 32.61 -29.61
C PHE A 443 12.31 33.40 -29.99
N LEU A 444 12.24 34.06 -31.15
CA LEU A 444 13.37 34.75 -31.76
C LEU A 444 13.61 36.14 -31.15
N LYS A 445 14.81 36.70 -31.37
CA LYS A 445 15.19 38.07 -30.96
C LYS A 445 14.22 39.11 -31.55
N GLU A 446 13.83 40.11 -30.76
CA GLU A 446 12.84 41.13 -31.19
C GLU A 446 13.34 41.99 -32.35
N ASN A 447 14.63 42.30 -32.40
CA ASN A 447 15.26 43.05 -33.47
C ASN A 447 16.44 42.26 -34.05
N PRO A 448 16.42 41.85 -35.32
CA PRO A 448 17.58 41.23 -35.93
C PRO A 448 18.74 42.22 -35.89
N GLY A 449 19.79 41.86 -35.15
CA GLY A 449 21.00 42.67 -35.03
C GLY A 449 21.93 42.45 -36.23
N PRO A 450 23.03 43.20 -36.34
CA PRO A 450 24.13 42.76 -37.18
C PRO A 450 24.58 41.34 -36.77
N PRO A 451 25.19 40.57 -37.68
CA PRO A 451 25.69 39.23 -37.35
C PRO A 451 26.62 39.31 -36.12
N PRO A 452 26.66 38.24 -35.30
CA PRO A 452 27.40 38.25 -34.05
C PRO A 452 28.86 38.64 -34.30
N THR A 453 29.29 39.72 -33.65
CA THR A 453 30.68 40.20 -33.64
C THR A 453 31.37 39.75 -32.36
N ASP A 454 32.66 40.04 -32.20
CA ASP A 454 33.42 39.69 -30.99
C ASP A 454 32.85 40.32 -29.70
N ASP A 455 31.98 41.34 -29.78
CA ASP A 455 31.48 42.13 -28.65
C ASP A 455 30.03 41.89 -28.20
N PHE A 456 29.86 41.63 -26.89
CA PHE A 456 28.61 41.52 -26.10
C PHE A 456 27.58 42.58 -26.50
N GLU A 457 26.37 42.23 -26.98
CA GLU A 457 25.22 43.14 -26.99
C GLU A 457 24.11 42.62 -26.07
N ASP A 458 23.35 43.55 -25.48
CA ASP A 458 22.15 43.21 -24.72
C ASP A 458 21.08 42.64 -25.67
N VAL A 459 20.48 41.52 -25.28
CA VAL A 459 19.47 40.81 -26.07
C VAL A 459 18.13 40.88 -25.35
N THR A 460 17.05 41.09 -26.12
CA THR A 460 15.67 41.01 -25.62
C THR A 460 14.82 40.13 -26.54
N PHE A 461 14.03 39.26 -25.93
CA PHE A 461 13.07 38.37 -26.59
C PHE A 461 11.65 38.75 -26.16
N LYS A 462 10.69 38.54 -27.07
CA LYS A 462 9.27 38.66 -26.77
C LYS A 462 8.58 37.32 -26.87
N ALA A 463 7.94 36.87 -25.80
CA ALA A 463 7.19 35.64 -25.75
C ALA A 463 5.72 35.90 -25.34
N PRO A 464 4.76 35.10 -25.82
CA PRO A 464 3.34 35.25 -25.50
C PRO A 464 3.05 34.82 -24.05
N TRP A 465 1.94 35.32 -23.50
CA TRP A 465 1.43 34.93 -22.18
C TRP A 465 1.25 33.39 -22.06
N PRO A 466 1.51 32.77 -20.89
CA PRO A 466 1.74 33.35 -19.57
C PRO A 466 3.18 33.80 -19.27
N CYS A 467 3.26 34.87 -18.49
CA CYS A 467 4.49 35.44 -17.98
C CYS A 467 4.65 35.07 -16.51
N ASN A 468 5.89 34.92 -16.04
CA ASN A 468 6.25 34.37 -14.72
C ASN A 468 5.87 35.23 -13.51
N PHE A 469 4.62 35.65 -13.35
CA PHE A 469 4.21 36.46 -12.22
C PHE A 469 2.84 36.08 -11.67
N ASN A 470 2.74 36.15 -10.34
CA ASN A 470 1.50 36.27 -9.59
C ASN A 470 0.72 37.50 -10.09
N ALA A 471 -0.06 37.34 -11.16
CA ALA A 471 -0.90 38.41 -11.69
C ALA A 471 -2.12 38.59 -10.78
N THR A 472 -1.98 39.52 -9.82
CA THR A 472 -3.12 40.23 -9.20
C THR A 472 -3.52 41.46 -10.02
N SER A 473 -2.98 41.61 -11.24
CA SER A 473 -3.18 42.75 -12.13
C SER A 473 -4.27 42.44 -13.16
N GLU A 474 -5.30 43.27 -13.20
CA GLU A 474 -6.54 43.14 -13.98
C GLU A 474 -6.38 43.39 -15.50
N GLU A 475 -5.15 43.46 -15.99
CA GLU A 475 -4.80 43.57 -17.42
C GLU A 475 -3.64 42.62 -17.72
N ASP A 476 -3.94 41.48 -18.36
CA ASP A 476 -2.94 40.54 -18.86
C ASP A 476 -2.24 41.14 -20.10
N PRO A 477 -0.93 41.43 -20.07
CA PRO A 477 -0.22 41.89 -21.26
C PRO A 477 -0.18 40.81 -22.35
N GLU A 478 -0.31 41.19 -23.62
CA GLU A 478 -0.28 40.26 -24.77
C GLU A 478 1.08 39.52 -24.93
N SER A 479 2.18 40.10 -24.45
CA SER A 479 3.54 39.56 -24.55
C SER A 479 4.44 40.01 -23.40
N CYS A 480 5.49 39.25 -23.10
CA CYS A 480 6.49 39.59 -22.09
C CYS A 480 7.92 39.57 -22.61
N ASP A 481 8.73 40.42 -21.98
CA ASP A 481 10.10 40.69 -22.36
C ASP A 481 11.06 39.84 -21.53
N PHE A 482 11.94 39.11 -22.19
CA PHE A 482 13.03 38.35 -21.58
C PHE A 482 14.35 38.96 -21.99
N SER A 483 15.28 39.19 -21.07
CA SER A 483 16.52 39.93 -21.39
C SER A 483 17.79 39.27 -20.89
N VAL A 484 18.85 39.39 -21.68
CA VAL A 484 20.19 38.84 -21.38
C VAL A 484 21.20 39.96 -21.57
N SER A 485 21.96 40.28 -20.52
CA SER A 485 22.95 41.36 -20.61
C SER A 485 24.24 40.93 -21.32
N ALA A 486 24.86 41.86 -22.03
CA ALA A 486 26.14 41.70 -22.70
C ALA A 486 27.25 41.19 -21.76
N ASP A 487 27.35 41.77 -20.55
CA ASP A 487 28.43 41.41 -19.61
C ASP A 487 28.23 39.99 -19.04
N ALA A 488 26.99 39.58 -18.81
CA ALA A 488 26.66 38.23 -18.35
C ALA A 488 26.96 37.19 -19.44
N GLN A 489 26.64 37.48 -20.70
CA GLN A 489 27.02 36.64 -21.84
C GLN A 489 28.54 36.53 -21.98
N ARG A 490 29.26 37.64 -21.81
CA ARG A 490 30.73 37.65 -21.84
C ARG A 490 31.33 36.81 -20.72
N GLY A 491 30.81 36.95 -19.51
CA GLY A 491 31.19 36.12 -18.37
C GLY A 491 30.96 34.64 -18.62
N LEU A 492 29.80 34.28 -19.17
CA LEU A 492 29.48 32.90 -19.53
C LEU A 492 30.42 32.35 -20.61
N PHE A 493 30.68 33.10 -21.67
CA PHE A 493 31.60 32.69 -22.73
C PHE A 493 33.02 32.46 -22.21
N ASN A 494 33.54 33.39 -21.40
CA ASN A 494 34.86 33.27 -20.79
C ASN A 494 34.96 32.05 -19.86
N SER A 495 33.88 31.70 -19.15
CA SER A 495 33.82 30.49 -18.33
C SER A 495 33.65 29.20 -19.13
N LEU A 496 33.05 29.23 -20.31
CA LEU A 496 32.92 28.07 -21.21
C LEU A 496 34.23 27.77 -21.96
N ARG A 497 35.01 28.80 -22.28
CA ARG A 497 36.20 28.68 -23.12
C ARG A 497 37.21 27.59 -22.68
N PRO A 498 37.54 27.42 -21.39
CA PRO A 498 38.46 26.38 -20.95
C PRO A 498 37.93 24.95 -21.14
N TYR A 499 36.62 24.77 -21.31
CA TYR A 499 35.96 23.45 -21.43
C TYR A 499 35.78 22.98 -22.87
N LEU A 500 35.91 23.88 -23.84
CA LEU A 500 35.54 23.65 -25.25
C LEU A 500 36.65 24.08 -26.22
N ASN A 501 37.86 24.28 -25.71
CA ASN A 501 39.03 24.64 -26.50
C ASN A 501 40.21 23.76 -26.09
N GLY A 502 40.44 22.71 -26.88
CA GLY A 502 41.46 21.72 -26.58
C GLY A 502 41.64 20.71 -27.70
N TYR A 503 42.73 19.96 -27.63
CA TYR A 503 43.09 18.97 -28.64
C TYR A 503 43.72 17.72 -27.99
N THR A 504 43.62 16.60 -28.68
CA THR A 504 44.34 15.36 -28.35
C THR A 504 45.25 14.98 -29.49
N GLU A 505 46.54 14.87 -29.19
CA GLU A 505 47.55 14.35 -30.10
C GLU A 505 47.85 12.89 -29.80
N GLN A 506 48.13 12.13 -30.85
CA GLN A 506 48.58 10.76 -30.79
C GLN A 506 49.96 10.64 -31.41
N THR A 507 50.87 10.00 -30.68
CA THR A 507 52.24 9.78 -31.10
C THR A 507 52.68 8.36 -30.82
N ASN A 508 53.51 7.80 -31.70
CA ASN A 508 54.11 6.50 -31.48
C ASN A 508 55.29 6.65 -30.51
N SER A 509 55.32 5.81 -29.49
CA SER A 509 56.40 5.69 -28.52
C SER A 509 56.79 4.23 -28.37
N VAL A 510 57.74 3.94 -27.49
CA VAL A 510 58.25 2.60 -27.23
C VAL A 510 58.16 2.33 -25.73
N ASN A 511 57.61 1.19 -25.34
CA ASN A 511 57.56 0.81 -23.92
C ASN A 511 58.96 0.45 -23.38
N HIS A 512 59.05 0.18 -22.08
CA HIS A 512 60.31 -0.20 -21.44
C HIS A 512 60.91 -1.52 -21.96
N GLN A 513 60.11 -2.34 -22.68
CA GLN A 513 60.49 -3.61 -23.27
C GLN A 513 60.93 -3.48 -24.75
N GLY A 514 60.79 -2.30 -25.36
CA GLY A 514 61.10 -2.08 -26.77
C GLY A 514 59.92 -2.31 -27.73
N ASP A 515 58.73 -2.60 -27.23
CA ASP A 515 57.53 -2.76 -28.06
C ASP A 515 56.92 -1.40 -28.41
N PRO A 516 56.41 -1.22 -29.64
CA PRO A 516 55.74 0.01 -30.03
C PRO A 516 54.45 0.19 -29.24
N ILE A 517 54.25 1.39 -28.70
CA ILE A 517 53.03 1.82 -28.03
C ILE A 517 52.54 3.11 -28.67
N VAL A 518 51.23 3.36 -28.56
CA VAL A 518 50.62 4.58 -29.04
C VAL A 518 50.17 5.39 -27.83
N LEU A 519 50.66 6.61 -27.70
CA LEU A 519 50.33 7.53 -26.60
C LEU A 519 49.36 8.58 -27.10
N SER A 520 48.25 8.77 -26.40
CA SER A 520 47.33 9.90 -26.59
C SER A 520 47.61 10.95 -25.50
N LEU A 521 47.91 12.17 -25.90
CA LEU A 521 48.14 13.31 -25.03
C LEU A 521 47.10 14.38 -25.31
N SER A 522 46.21 14.58 -24.34
CA SER A 522 45.20 15.64 -24.37
C SER A 522 45.76 16.93 -23.78
N SER A 523 45.39 18.08 -24.35
CA SER A 523 45.79 19.42 -23.88
C SER A 523 45.34 19.72 -22.46
N ASP A 524 44.21 19.12 -22.07
CA ASP A 524 43.55 19.31 -20.79
C ASP A 524 42.74 18.05 -20.43
N THR A 525 42.30 17.98 -19.18
CA THR A 525 41.57 16.84 -18.63
C THR A 525 40.17 16.67 -19.23
N LEU A 526 39.52 17.74 -19.69
CA LEU A 526 38.15 17.67 -20.21
C LEU A 526 38.15 17.15 -21.64
N THR A 527 39.07 17.62 -22.46
CA THR A 527 39.34 17.04 -23.78
C THR A 527 39.70 15.57 -23.66
N ASP A 528 40.46 15.18 -22.62
CA ASP A 528 40.74 13.77 -22.36
C ASP A 528 39.48 12.97 -22.03
N ILE A 529 38.62 13.48 -21.15
CA ILE A 529 37.33 12.82 -20.83
C ILE A 529 36.44 12.73 -22.08
N PHE A 530 36.38 13.79 -22.91
CA PHE A 530 35.65 13.75 -24.19
C PHE A 530 36.15 12.60 -25.05
N LEU A 531 37.47 12.55 -25.23
CA LEU A 531 38.13 11.55 -26.05
C LEU A 531 37.82 10.14 -25.55
N TRP A 532 37.89 9.90 -24.24
CA TRP A 532 37.56 8.60 -23.66
C TRP A 532 36.09 8.22 -23.83
N SER A 533 35.16 9.17 -23.76
CA SER A 533 33.75 8.91 -24.06
C SER A 533 33.52 8.60 -25.54
N TRP A 534 34.32 9.18 -26.44
CA TRP A 534 34.20 8.93 -27.87
C TRP A 534 34.88 7.64 -28.33
N ILE A 535 36.10 7.35 -27.83
CA ILE A 535 36.91 6.20 -28.25
C ILE A 535 36.65 4.96 -27.38
N GLY A 536 36.22 5.12 -26.13
CA GLY A 536 36.05 4.03 -25.15
C GLY A 536 34.70 3.30 -25.19
N GLN A 537 33.80 3.68 -26.10
CA GLN A 537 32.53 2.99 -26.34
C GLN A 537 32.72 1.97 -27.46
N GLU A 538 33.16 0.77 -27.09
CA GLU A 538 33.29 -0.39 -27.97
C GLU A 538 31.93 -1.13 -27.97
N ASN A 539 31.25 -1.21 -29.11
CA ASN A 539 30.04 -2.01 -29.23
C ASN A 539 30.44 -3.49 -29.30
N ASP A 540 29.98 -4.30 -28.33
CA ASP A 540 30.25 -5.75 -28.23
C ASP A 540 29.82 -6.57 -29.47
N GLU A 541 29.03 -6.01 -30.39
CA GLU A 541 28.47 -6.73 -31.54
C GLU A 541 29.10 -6.41 -32.92
N ASP A 542 29.68 -5.22 -33.15
CA ASP A 542 30.11 -4.78 -34.50
C ASP A 542 31.48 -4.07 -34.59
N ASP A 543 32.21 -3.85 -33.49
CA ASP A 543 33.58 -3.24 -33.51
C ASP A 543 33.63 -1.81 -34.13
N GLU A 544 32.49 -1.13 -34.26
CA GLU A 544 32.38 0.24 -34.81
C GLU A 544 32.24 1.29 -33.69
N ARG A 545 33.14 2.29 -33.71
CA ARG A 545 33.09 3.49 -32.84
C ARG A 545 31.81 4.29 -33.06
N LEU A 546 31.28 4.89 -32.00
CA LEU A 546 30.18 5.85 -32.14
C LEU A 546 30.60 7.04 -33.02
N PRO A 547 29.73 7.54 -33.91
CA PRO A 547 29.99 8.76 -34.65
C PRO A 547 30.26 9.93 -33.68
N LEU A 548 31.24 10.77 -33.99
CA LEU A 548 31.59 11.94 -33.19
C LEU A 548 30.37 12.84 -32.96
N LEU A 549 29.44 12.88 -33.93
CA LEU A 549 28.19 13.64 -33.85
C LEU A 549 27.31 13.23 -32.66
N VAL A 550 27.18 11.93 -32.40
CA VAL A 550 26.33 11.42 -31.31
C VAL A 550 26.88 11.87 -29.96
N VAL A 551 28.19 11.73 -29.78
CA VAL A 551 28.88 12.13 -28.55
C VAL A 551 28.84 13.65 -28.37
N ALA A 552 29.15 14.41 -29.42
CA ALA A 552 29.06 15.87 -29.38
C ALA A 552 27.65 16.34 -29.01
N GLN A 553 26.61 15.75 -29.58
CA GLN A 553 25.22 16.09 -29.27
C GLN A 553 24.85 15.75 -27.83
N MET A 554 25.32 14.61 -27.29
CA MET A 554 25.10 14.25 -25.89
C MET A 554 25.70 15.29 -24.93
N TYR A 555 26.97 15.66 -25.15
CA TYR A 555 27.66 16.66 -24.31
C TYR A 555 27.02 18.04 -24.42
N MET A 556 26.67 18.48 -25.63
CA MET A 556 26.03 19.77 -25.84
C MET A 556 24.61 19.82 -25.26
N ASN A 557 23.82 18.75 -25.40
CA ASN A 557 22.51 18.66 -24.79
C ASN A 557 22.59 18.72 -23.27
N ASN A 558 23.54 17.97 -22.65
CA ASN A 558 23.80 18.06 -21.22
C ASN A 558 24.15 19.49 -20.82
N LEU A 559 25.10 20.12 -21.52
CA LEU A 559 25.49 21.51 -21.27
C LEU A 559 24.28 22.45 -21.33
N SER A 560 23.49 22.38 -22.41
CA SER A 560 22.30 23.22 -22.60
C SER A 560 21.27 23.03 -21.48
N TYR A 561 21.03 21.79 -21.05
CA TYR A 561 20.11 21.46 -19.98
C TYR A 561 20.58 22.01 -18.63
N PHE A 562 21.82 21.70 -18.25
CA PHE A 562 22.39 22.12 -16.98
C PHE A 562 22.46 23.65 -16.88
N LEU A 563 22.92 24.33 -17.94
CA LEU A 563 22.93 25.80 -17.96
C LEU A 563 21.52 26.37 -17.87
N SER A 564 20.54 25.81 -18.60
CA SER A 564 19.14 26.22 -18.49
C SER A 564 18.59 26.07 -17.07
N THR A 565 18.95 24.99 -16.36
CA THR A 565 18.54 24.82 -14.95
C THR A 565 19.23 25.83 -14.02
N ALA A 566 20.52 26.12 -14.22
CA ALA A 566 21.24 27.08 -13.39
C ALA A 566 20.72 28.52 -13.59
N VAL A 567 20.44 28.92 -14.83
CA VAL A 567 19.88 30.25 -15.12
C VAL A 567 18.53 30.45 -14.40
N ARG A 568 17.72 29.39 -14.29
CA ARG A 568 16.44 29.42 -13.55
C ARG A 568 16.64 29.48 -12.04
N GLN A 569 17.59 28.73 -11.50
CA GLN A 569 17.82 28.62 -10.06
C GLN A 569 18.47 29.88 -9.47
N PHE A 570 19.39 30.49 -10.21
CA PHE A 570 20.16 31.63 -9.78
C PHE A 570 19.68 32.90 -10.47
N SER A 571 18.36 33.01 -10.68
CA SER A 571 17.76 34.22 -11.20
C SER A 571 17.91 35.34 -10.16
N PRO A 572 18.41 36.54 -10.52
CA PRO A 572 18.66 37.62 -9.58
C PRO A 572 17.38 38.09 -8.85
N ASP A 573 16.23 37.90 -9.49
CA ASP A 573 14.92 38.31 -8.98
C ASP A 573 14.18 37.18 -8.23
N ASN A 574 14.80 35.99 -8.07
CA ASN A 574 14.17 34.79 -7.49
C ASN A 574 12.74 34.57 -8.02
N GLU A 575 12.59 34.59 -9.33
CA GLU A 575 11.28 34.43 -9.96
C GLU A 575 10.80 32.98 -9.84
N HIS A 576 9.53 32.84 -9.47
CA HIS A 576 8.89 31.54 -9.33
C HIS A 576 7.50 31.57 -9.98
N THR A 577 7.14 30.46 -10.61
CA THR A 577 5.76 30.22 -11.04
C THR A 577 5.02 29.40 -9.99
N ALA A 578 3.77 29.77 -9.72
CA ALA A 578 2.90 29.10 -8.77
C ALA A 578 2.24 27.87 -9.42
N GLY A 579 2.23 26.77 -8.68
CA GLY A 579 1.59 25.51 -9.08
C GLY A 579 0.50 25.09 -8.10
N ILE A 580 -0.30 24.13 -8.56
CA ILE A 580 -1.34 23.49 -7.78
C ILE A 580 -0.78 22.28 -7.03
N VAL A 581 -1.19 22.15 -5.77
CA VAL A 581 -0.79 21.07 -4.87
C VAL A 581 -1.94 20.08 -4.74
N SER A 582 -1.67 18.80 -5.01
CA SER A 582 -2.65 17.72 -4.86
C SER A 582 -2.31 16.86 -3.65
N LYS A 583 -3.29 16.67 -2.76
CA LYS A 583 -3.20 15.77 -1.62
C LYS A 583 -4.02 14.51 -1.85
N GLN A 584 -3.41 13.37 -1.52
CA GLN A 584 -4.11 12.10 -1.47
C GLN A 584 -4.98 12.05 -0.22
N VAL A 585 -6.30 12.21 -0.38
CA VAL A 585 -7.27 12.20 0.72
C VAL A 585 -8.13 10.94 0.64
N VAL A 586 -8.39 10.33 1.80
CA VAL A 586 -9.22 9.13 1.90
C VAL A 586 -10.71 9.53 1.98
N HIS A 587 -11.51 9.07 1.03
CA HIS A 587 -12.97 9.24 0.99
C HIS A 587 -13.71 7.94 1.34
N PHE A 588 -14.90 8.08 1.91
CA PHE A 588 -15.83 6.97 2.08
C PHE A 588 -16.67 6.74 0.81
N SER A 589 -16.72 5.49 0.35
CA SER A 589 -17.54 5.03 -0.77
C SER A 589 -18.52 3.97 -0.28
N MET A 590 -19.82 4.27 -0.37
CA MET A 590 -20.87 3.40 0.17
C MET A 590 -21.43 2.45 -0.89
N ARG A 591 -21.29 1.14 -0.67
CA ARG A 591 -21.80 0.08 -1.56
C ARG A 591 -23.17 -0.42 -1.09
N LYS A 592 -24.22 0.35 -1.34
CA LYS A 592 -25.61 0.09 -0.90
C LYS A 592 -26.15 -1.31 -1.29
N ARG A 593 -25.57 -1.96 -2.31
CA ARG A 593 -25.94 -3.33 -2.75
C ARG A 593 -25.87 -4.38 -1.64
N TYR A 594 -24.96 -4.23 -0.67
CA TYR A 594 -24.82 -5.18 0.43
C TYR A 594 -25.90 -5.05 1.51
N LEU A 595 -26.71 -3.98 1.47
CA LEU A 595 -27.80 -3.75 2.40
C LEU A 595 -29.07 -4.56 2.08
N VAL A 596 -29.24 -4.98 0.83
CA VAL A 596 -30.46 -5.67 0.38
C VAL A 596 -30.73 -6.92 1.22
N LEU A 597 -29.70 -7.72 1.49
CA LEU A 597 -29.87 -8.96 2.25
C LEU A 597 -30.17 -8.72 3.74
N PRO A 598 -29.42 -7.88 4.50
CA PRO A 598 -29.78 -7.52 5.87
C PRO A 598 -31.19 -6.93 6.02
N GLY A 599 -31.60 -6.05 5.09
CA GLY A 599 -32.95 -5.48 5.07
C GLY A 599 -34.03 -6.54 4.81
N ALA A 600 -33.80 -7.42 3.83
CA ALA A 600 -34.69 -8.55 3.56
C ALA A 600 -34.78 -9.51 4.76
N MET A 601 -33.66 -9.79 5.43
CA MET A 601 -33.64 -10.63 6.63
C MET A 601 -34.46 -10.03 7.77
N LEU A 602 -34.35 -8.71 8.01
CA LEU A 602 -35.17 -8.02 9.01
C LEU A 602 -36.65 -8.13 8.64
N GLY A 603 -37.02 -7.88 7.38
CA GLY A 603 -38.39 -8.03 6.90
C GLY A 603 -38.95 -9.45 7.09
N VAL A 604 -38.21 -10.47 6.64
CA VAL A 604 -38.61 -11.89 6.79
C VAL A 604 -38.71 -12.29 8.26
N SER A 605 -37.85 -11.77 9.13
CA SER A 605 -37.91 -12.04 10.57
C SER A 605 -39.17 -11.48 11.24
N ILE A 606 -39.58 -10.25 10.87
CA ILE A 606 -40.82 -9.63 11.36
C ILE A 606 -42.04 -10.42 10.87
N ILE A 607 -42.05 -10.82 9.60
CA ILE A 607 -43.16 -11.61 9.04
C ILE A 607 -43.24 -12.98 9.72
N PHE A 608 -42.11 -13.68 9.91
CA PHE A 608 -42.08 -14.97 10.60
C PHE A 608 -42.59 -14.88 12.04
N PHE A 609 -42.21 -13.81 12.75
CA PHE A 609 -42.72 -13.53 14.09
C PHE A 609 -44.22 -13.26 14.10
N ALA A 610 -44.71 -12.41 13.18
CA ALA A 610 -46.13 -12.12 13.05
C ALA A 610 -46.95 -13.39 12.74
N MET A 611 -46.44 -14.28 11.88
CA MET A 611 -47.05 -15.59 11.63
C MET A 611 -47.11 -16.45 12.89
N ALA A 612 -46.02 -16.50 13.67
CA ALA A 612 -45.99 -17.24 14.93
C ALA A 612 -47.04 -16.71 15.92
N VAL A 613 -47.14 -15.38 16.08
CA VAL A 613 -48.14 -14.74 16.94
C VAL A 613 -49.56 -15.03 16.44
N PHE A 614 -49.82 -14.88 15.14
CA PHE A 614 -51.14 -15.06 14.55
C PHE A 614 -51.66 -16.51 14.68
N TRP A 615 -50.85 -17.53 14.35
CA TRP A 615 -51.29 -18.92 14.44
C TRP A 615 -51.36 -19.44 15.89
N THR A 616 -50.65 -18.80 16.83
CA THR A 616 -50.63 -19.21 18.24
C THR A 616 -51.40 -18.26 19.16
N TRP A 617 -52.21 -17.35 18.61
CA TRP A 617 -52.96 -16.33 19.37
C TRP A 617 -53.83 -16.94 20.48
N ASN A 618 -54.45 -18.09 20.23
CA ASN A 618 -55.32 -18.78 21.20
C ASN A 618 -54.54 -19.78 22.10
N GLU A 619 -53.23 -19.67 22.16
CA GLU A 619 -52.34 -20.57 22.91
C GLU A 619 -51.54 -19.79 23.96
N LYS A 620 -51.19 -20.45 25.08
CA LYS A 620 -50.30 -19.82 26.07
C LYS A 620 -48.90 -19.65 25.48
N ALA A 621 -48.30 -18.48 25.66
CA ALA A 621 -46.98 -18.15 25.14
C ALA A 621 -45.87 -18.80 25.98
N TRP A 622 -45.68 -20.11 25.82
CA TRP A 622 -44.61 -20.85 26.51
C TRP A 622 -43.23 -20.60 25.91
N ARG A 623 -43.13 -20.06 24.68
CA ARG A 623 -41.89 -19.59 24.04
C ARG A 623 -40.76 -20.61 24.21
N ASN A 624 -39.59 -20.18 24.70
CA ASN A 624 -38.44 -21.03 25.00
C ASN A 624 -38.43 -21.58 26.44
N SER A 625 -39.50 -21.43 27.20
CA SER A 625 -39.56 -21.88 28.60
C SER A 625 -39.62 -23.40 28.71
N GLN A 626 -38.79 -23.95 29.58
CA GLN A 626 -38.85 -25.38 29.97
C GLN A 626 -39.77 -25.62 31.17
N LEU A 627 -40.25 -24.56 31.84
CA LEU A 627 -41.11 -24.67 33.03
C LEU A 627 -42.34 -25.55 32.82
N PRO A 628 -43.05 -25.54 31.67
CA PRO A 628 -44.17 -26.44 31.45
C PRO A 628 -43.80 -27.92 31.59
N LEU A 629 -42.57 -28.32 31.24
CA LEU A 629 -42.12 -29.72 31.38
C LEU A 629 -41.97 -30.12 32.86
N PHE A 630 -41.51 -29.21 33.71
CA PHE A 630 -41.32 -29.49 35.14
C PHE A 630 -42.64 -29.50 35.90
N PHE A 631 -43.58 -28.60 35.57
CA PHE A 631 -44.88 -28.52 36.23
C PHE A 631 -45.92 -29.53 35.70
N HIS A 632 -45.70 -30.07 34.51
CA HIS A 632 -46.68 -30.92 33.81
C HIS A 632 -46.07 -32.22 33.24
N GLY A 633 -44.97 -32.69 33.83
CA GLY A 633 -44.06 -33.72 33.31
C GLY A 633 -44.68 -35.00 32.73
N LEU A 634 -43.86 -35.75 31.98
CA LEU A 634 -44.25 -37.01 31.36
C LEU A 634 -44.68 -38.02 32.45
N ALA A 635 -45.90 -38.55 32.39
CA ALA A 635 -46.34 -39.60 33.30
C ALA A 635 -45.43 -40.83 33.15
N SER A 636 -44.69 -41.15 34.22
CA SER A 636 -43.79 -42.31 34.29
C SER A 636 -44.59 -43.61 34.37
N THR A 637 -44.34 -44.55 33.46
CA THR A 637 -44.76 -45.94 33.61
C THR A 637 -43.61 -46.72 34.20
N GLY A 638 -43.79 -47.24 35.40
CA GLY A 638 -42.74 -47.70 36.31
C GLY A 638 -41.98 -48.98 35.95
N HIS A 639 -41.30 -49.02 34.80
CA HIS A 639 -40.19 -49.96 34.58
C HIS A 639 -39.10 -49.23 33.76
N HIS A 640 -37.84 -49.29 34.22
CA HIS A 640 -36.63 -48.58 33.72
C HIS A 640 -36.34 -47.21 34.34
N GLU A 641 -36.22 -47.15 35.68
CA GLU A 641 -35.75 -45.95 36.39
C GLU A 641 -34.20 -45.84 36.43
N TRP A 642 -33.49 -46.96 36.24
CA TRP A 642 -32.01 -47.02 36.31
C TRP A 642 -31.28 -46.72 34.99
N ASP A 643 -31.94 -46.89 33.84
CA ASP A 643 -31.35 -46.62 32.51
C ASP A 643 -31.44 -45.14 32.11
N ALA A 644 -32.19 -44.32 32.84
CA ALA A 644 -32.44 -42.90 32.54
C ALA A 644 -31.33 -41.92 32.98
N MET A 645 -30.18 -42.42 33.50
CA MET A 645 -29.05 -41.55 33.87
C MET A 645 -28.09 -41.24 32.71
N ARG A 646 -28.04 -42.09 31.68
CA ARG A 646 -27.15 -41.89 30.51
C ARG A 646 -27.89 -41.14 29.41
N MET A 647 -27.30 -40.04 28.93
CA MET A 647 -27.88 -39.22 27.85
C MET A 647 -28.27 -40.08 26.64
N THR A 648 -27.42 -41.02 26.22
CA THR A 648 -27.68 -41.91 25.06
C THR A 648 -28.92 -42.79 25.23
N ALA A 649 -29.15 -43.34 26.42
CA ALA A 649 -30.34 -44.13 26.71
C ALA A 649 -31.60 -43.26 26.73
N MET A 650 -31.51 -42.01 27.21
CA MET A 650 -32.62 -41.06 27.13
C MET A 650 -32.97 -40.69 25.67
N TRP A 651 -31.97 -40.55 24.80
CA TRP A 651 -32.17 -40.30 23.36
C TRP A 651 -32.91 -41.45 22.67
N GLU A 652 -32.53 -42.69 22.99
CA GLU A 652 -33.15 -43.90 22.43
C GLU A 652 -34.62 -44.00 22.85
N VAL A 653 -34.90 -43.85 24.15
CA VAL A 653 -36.28 -43.81 24.66
C VAL A 653 -37.08 -42.65 24.05
N ALA A 654 -36.46 -41.49 23.85
CA ALA A 654 -37.12 -40.34 23.23
C ALA A 654 -37.45 -40.54 21.74
N TYR A 655 -36.68 -41.38 21.02
CA TYR A 655 -36.93 -41.68 19.63
C TYR A 655 -38.20 -42.53 19.44
N ASP A 656 -38.43 -43.47 20.35
CA ASP A 656 -39.57 -44.39 20.28
C ASP A 656 -40.83 -43.85 20.98
N THR A 657 -40.67 -42.94 21.93
CA THR A 657 -41.80 -42.36 22.65
C THR A 657 -42.53 -41.32 21.79
N LYS A 658 -43.78 -41.60 21.37
CA LYS A 658 -44.69 -40.60 20.81
C LYS A 658 -45.37 -39.82 21.94
N VAL A 659 -45.42 -38.50 21.81
CA VAL A 659 -46.02 -37.59 22.79
C VAL A 659 -46.98 -36.59 22.13
N ARG A 660 -47.99 -36.17 22.88
CA ARG A 660 -48.96 -35.15 22.48
C ARG A 660 -49.32 -34.27 23.68
N LEU A 661 -49.58 -32.99 23.42
CA LEU A 661 -50.03 -32.06 24.44
C LEU A 661 -51.55 -32.16 24.61
N GLU A 662 -52.01 -32.76 25.71
CA GLU A 662 -53.43 -33.00 26.00
C GLU A 662 -53.91 -32.27 27.27
N SER A 663 -55.20 -31.96 27.32
CA SER A 663 -55.88 -31.42 28.50
C SER A 663 -55.94 -32.51 29.58
N SER A 664 -55.42 -32.26 30.78
CA SER A 664 -55.49 -33.25 31.86
C SER A 664 -56.85 -33.17 32.57
N ASP A 665 -57.60 -34.27 32.63
CA ASP A 665 -58.96 -34.36 33.21
C ASP A 665 -59.04 -34.24 34.75
N GLY A 666 -58.11 -33.54 35.39
CA GLY A 666 -58.08 -33.43 36.86
C GLY A 666 -57.10 -32.42 37.46
N GLY A 667 -56.58 -31.48 36.66
CA GLY A 667 -55.69 -30.44 37.18
C GLY A 667 -55.54 -29.25 36.24
N PRO A 668 -55.07 -28.09 36.74
CA PRO A 668 -54.96 -26.88 35.92
C PRO A 668 -53.73 -26.98 35.00
N GLY A 669 -53.92 -27.45 33.78
CA GLY A 669 -52.89 -27.35 32.72
C GLY A 669 -52.94 -28.45 31.66
N ARG A 670 -52.45 -28.13 30.45
CA ARG A 670 -52.18 -29.12 29.41
C ARG A 670 -50.87 -29.85 29.75
N ARG A 671 -50.88 -31.18 29.71
CA ARG A 671 -49.71 -32.03 30.01
C ARG A 671 -49.19 -32.71 28.74
N LEU A 672 -47.88 -32.89 28.65
CA LEU A 672 -47.26 -33.67 27.56
C LEU A 672 -47.40 -35.15 27.92
N GLN A 673 -48.32 -35.87 27.28
CA GLN A 673 -48.62 -37.28 27.58
C GLN A 673 -48.09 -38.20 26.47
N ARG A 674 -47.72 -39.43 26.85
CA ARG A 674 -47.39 -40.49 25.88
C ARG A 674 -48.65 -40.88 25.11
N TYR A 675 -48.57 -40.91 23.78
CA TYR A 675 -49.66 -41.39 22.93
C TYR A 675 -49.52 -42.90 22.73
N ARG A 676 -50.51 -43.67 23.20
CA ARG A 676 -50.57 -45.13 23.02
C ARG A 676 -51.56 -45.44 21.90
N ASP A 677 -51.14 -46.25 20.93
CA ASP A 677 -51.87 -46.48 19.67
C ASP A 677 -53.14 -47.39 19.82
N ASP A 678 -53.57 -47.81 21.03
CA ASP A 678 -54.70 -48.73 21.26
C ASP A 678 -55.86 -48.15 22.12
N PRO A 679 -57.12 -48.15 21.63
CA PRO A 679 -58.29 -47.75 22.41
C PRO A 679 -59.01 -48.98 23.00
N GLY A 680 -58.72 -49.37 24.25
CA GLY A 680 -59.48 -50.44 24.87
C GLY A 680 -58.99 -50.97 26.21
N MET A 681 -59.04 -50.16 27.27
CA MET A 681 -59.44 -50.59 28.63
C MET A 681 -59.28 -49.41 29.60
N SER A 682 -60.39 -48.77 29.95
CA SER A 682 -60.48 -47.90 31.11
C SER A 682 -61.02 -48.73 32.29
N GLN A 683 -60.18 -49.06 33.26
CA GLN A 683 -60.62 -49.22 34.66
C GLN A 683 -59.54 -48.72 35.62
N PRO A 684 -59.91 -47.95 36.67
CA PRO A 684 -59.00 -47.52 37.71
C PRO A 684 -58.90 -48.61 38.78
N LEU A 685 -57.69 -48.99 39.20
CA LEU A 685 -57.51 -49.94 40.29
C LEU A 685 -57.25 -49.23 41.62
N VAL A 686 -58.21 -49.39 42.53
CA VAL A 686 -58.13 -49.21 43.98
C VAL A 686 -57.21 -50.27 44.59
N GLY A 687 -56.55 -49.93 45.70
CA GLY A 687 -55.46 -50.71 46.30
C GLY A 687 -55.83 -51.91 47.18
N TYR A 688 -54.79 -52.32 47.92
CA TYR A 688 -54.66 -53.35 48.96
C TYR A 688 -54.31 -54.79 48.53
N GLY A 689 -53.13 -55.24 49.00
CA GLY A 689 -53.04 -56.35 49.97
C GLY A 689 -52.63 -57.73 49.47
N GLY A 690 -51.35 -58.08 49.70
CA GLY A 690 -50.95 -59.32 50.40
C GLY A 690 -50.93 -60.68 49.67
N ALA A 691 -49.86 -61.43 49.99
CA ALA A 691 -49.70 -62.89 49.96
C ALA A 691 -49.22 -63.60 48.67
N ALA A 692 -47.93 -63.94 48.69
CA ALA A 692 -47.32 -65.28 48.69
C ALA A 692 -47.47 -66.28 47.51
N GLU A 693 -46.31 -66.91 47.24
CA GLU A 693 -46.05 -68.30 46.81
C GLU A 693 -45.84 -68.69 45.32
N SER A 694 -44.55 -68.88 45.01
CA SER A 694 -43.88 -70.16 44.64
C SER A 694 -43.95 -70.75 43.22
N GLY A 695 -42.80 -71.35 42.81
CA GLY A 695 -42.67 -72.38 41.77
C GLY A 695 -41.93 -71.91 40.51
N GLU A 696 -40.60 -71.93 40.41
CA GLU A 696 -39.65 -73.06 40.27
C GLU A 696 -39.19 -73.29 38.81
N ILE A 697 -37.88 -73.53 38.70
CA ILE A 697 -37.00 -73.55 37.54
C ILE A 697 -36.95 -74.97 36.95
N THR A 698 -36.82 -75.11 35.62
CA THR A 698 -36.09 -76.26 35.04
C THR A 698 -35.28 -75.88 33.80
N HIS A 699 -33.99 -76.20 33.90
CA HIS A 699 -32.97 -76.27 32.85
C HIS A 699 -33.31 -77.36 31.81
N ILE A 700 -32.73 -77.27 30.59
CA ILE A 700 -31.92 -78.32 29.94
C ILE A 700 -31.05 -77.69 28.83
N SER A 701 -29.85 -78.21 28.72
CA SER A 701 -28.63 -77.78 28.04
C SER A 701 -28.32 -78.60 26.77
N GLU A 702 -27.24 -78.18 26.08
CA GLU A 702 -26.36 -78.94 25.15
C GLU A 702 -26.85 -79.13 23.68
N GLU A 703 -26.02 -79.04 22.63
CA GLU A 703 -24.55 -79.14 22.53
C GLU A 703 -24.02 -78.59 21.18
N ILE A 704 -22.72 -78.30 21.15
CA ILE A 704 -21.87 -77.83 20.02
C ILE A 704 -21.26 -79.08 19.31
N PRO A 705 -20.75 -79.00 18.06
CA PRO A 705 -19.29 -78.81 17.89
C PRO A 705 -18.87 -77.95 16.67
N GLY A 706 -17.73 -77.25 16.78
CA GLY A 706 -16.96 -76.69 15.63
C GLY A 706 -16.12 -77.77 14.91
N PRO A 707 -15.07 -77.47 14.10
CA PRO A 707 -14.24 -76.25 14.10
C PRO A 707 -13.65 -75.77 12.72
N ALA A 708 -12.85 -74.70 12.80
CA ALA A 708 -11.55 -74.48 12.10
C ALA A 708 -11.41 -73.53 10.86
N HIS A 709 -11.06 -72.28 11.18
CA HIS A 709 -10.00 -71.37 10.69
C HIS A 709 -9.08 -71.68 9.47
N LYS A 710 -8.84 -70.63 8.64
CA LYS A 710 -7.58 -69.85 8.38
C LYS A 710 -7.73 -69.10 7.03
N GLY A 711 -7.38 -67.83 6.81
CA GLY A 711 -6.80 -66.75 7.61
C GLY A 711 -6.57 -65.49 6.76
N THR A 712 -6.19 -64.41 7.45
CA THR A 712 -5.23 -63.35 7.08
C THR A 712 -5.60 -62.08 6.27
N TRP A 713 -5.48 -60.95 7.01
CA TRP A 713 -5.09 -59.56 6.69
C TRP A 713 -6.00 -58.61 5.89
N GLY A 714 -6.62 -57.65 6.63
CA GLY A 714 -6.10 -56.28 6.67
C GLY A 714 -6.70 -55.23 5.71
N THR A 715 -7.65 -54.45 6.23
CA THR A 715 -7.82 -52.99 6.06
C THR A 715 -7.83 -52.37 4.65
N THR A 716 -8.97 -51.82 4.23
CA THR A 716 -9.21 -50.36 4.22
C THR A 716 -10.64 -50.05 3.75
N TRP A 717 -11.26 -49.11 4.44
CA TRP A 717 -12.62 -48.63 4.24
C TRP A 717 -12.64 -47.36 3.39
N SER A 718 -13.81 -47.20 2.77
CA SER A 718 -14.50 -45.95 2.42
C SER A 718 -13.95 -45.10 1.28
N THR A 719 -14.51 -45.38 0.10
CA THR A 719 -14.85 -44.38 -0.92
C THR A 719 -16.37 -44.24 -0.96
N ALA A 720 -16.82 -43.02 -1.29
CA ALA A 720 -18.05 -42.70 -2.02
C ALA A 720 -19.40 -42.59 -1.25
N ALA A 721 -19.75 -41.32 -1.03
CA ALA A 721 -20.77 -40.59 -1.79
C ALA A 721 -22.27 -40.87 -1.60
N ARG A 722 -22.98 -39.74 -1.40
CA ARG A 722 -24.42 -39.46 -1.64
C ARG A 722 -25.36 -40.27 -0.73
N VAL A 723 -26.32 -39.67 -0.03
CA VAL A 723 -27.30 -38.63 -0.38
C VAL A 723 -27.66 -37.85 0.88
#